data_AF-A0A2H0P4R1-F1
#
_entry.id   AF-A0A2H0P4R1-F1
#
_cell.length_a   1.000
_cell.length_b   1.000
_cell.length_c   1.000
_cell.angle_alpha   90.00
_cell.angle_beta   90.00
_cell.angle_gamma   90.00
#
_symmetry.space_group_name_H-M   'P 1'
#
loop_
_entity.id
_entity.type
_entity.pdbx_description
1 polymer ?
#
loop_
_entity_poly.entity_id
_entity_poly.type
_entity_poly.pdbx_seq_one_letter_code
_entity_poly.pdbx_strand_id
1 'polypeptide(L)'
;MKKRLKNATFSVHMADNNIEGGCATMLKSNKQLILQGILLATVFLFAGCGGSSPSGTQQEDGSTVAQQGTNGETETQEEEIGDVGTETTNAEPSCSQIDLSFRDCPADRCNGEKWEDYPDDGQDTCLDGSVTVYSCSILSSTYNATCDLDDDDDDELDVSDNCPSIANPDQADLDGDGVGDACDSSNEYLGQLSAVWANEGGDKVTQDELRAASDPQSVVNSVWDGSGVTIFGAKNEVVGFNLVLESADVDVNDVSVTFNAMTGPGGAEIGSIPASQEGVFSWVDRNIELFYVRYLQIKGLSAFGYEAYYDERHVPNKLRRPWTGNGEATGTWTDRPNHDKYYPDILVPMEWVNTFDVKKSNNQSVWCDIYIPKTALSGIYQGVMTIKEGGVTKGEVPVSLTVRNFALPDTPSAKTMIFLGYGDINERYLGERWPNVGLDDVASDTIRDRHFLLAHRHKMSIIDANYSAEPWSDDAPRNEWLPRLDGSLFSRANGYDGPGVDVGDNVFSIGTYSSWQGPDWDSEEEMRTHSDAWVNWFNNNSPETEYFLYLIDESGNLPQIEQWAKWIEDNPGPGGELMSMATIAMPDAFASTPSLDIPTSTIGVGITSAWENAVDAFNAQPGKRVYMYNGKRPAAGTLATEDDGVGFRVTAWSQFKKNIDRWFIWESTYYFDQQACGDRVNLFASAKTFGCDDHFDDVRGRTGFNYTNGDGVLFYPGTDTIYPQDSYNVAGPIASLRLKLWRRGIQDVDYLTMAAAKDPTRVQQIVNEMIPKVLWEYGVDNPIDPTYVHTDISWSTNPDIWETARAELADIIEAE
;
A
#
# COMPACT_ATOMS: atom_id res chain seq x y z
N MET A 1 -40.51 42.75 -7.80
CA MET A 1 -41.81 42.76 -8.52
C MET A 1 -42.76 41.73 -7.88
N LYS A 2 -44.06 42.03 -7.91
CA LYS A 2 -45.26 41.38 -7.30
C LYS A 2 -45.30 39.83 -7.38
N LYS A 3 -45.56 39.09 -6.27
CA LYS A 3 -46.87 38.55 -5.76
C LYS A 3 -47.55 37.55 -6.75
N ARG A 4 -48.12 36.38 -6.41
CA ARG A 4 -48.80 35.89 -5.17
C ARG A 4 -49.40 34.46 -5.36
N LEU A 5 -49.59 33.72 -4.23
CA LEU A 5 -50.69 32.76 -3.84
C LEU A 5 -50.68 31.32 -4.45
N LYS A 6 -51.08 30.23 -3.77
CA LYS A 6 -51.76 29.98 -2.46
C LYS A 6 -51.70 28.49 -2.02
N ASN A 7 -51.77 28.27 -0.71
CA ASN A 7 -51.89 27.02 0.08
C ASN A 7 -53.08 26.10 -0.24
N ALA A 8 -52.98 24.82 0.14
CA ALA A 8 -53.94 24.13 1.01
C ALA A 8 -53.33 22.88 1.69
N THR A 9 -53.62 22.74 2.99
CA THR A 9 -53.19 21.70 3.95
C THR A 9 -54.36 20.74 4.21
N PHE A 10 -54.10 19.46 4.50
CA PHE A 10 -54.98 18.64 5.36
C PHE A 10 -54.14 17.64 6.17
N SER A 11 -54.39 17.63 7.48
CA SER A 11 -53.89 16.66 8.46
C SER A 11 -55.11 15.97 9.09
N VAL A 12 -55.03 14.66 9.33
CA VAL A 12 -55.83 13.98 10.36
C VAL A 12 -54.90 12.99 11.07
N HIS A 13 -55.02 12.98 12.40
CA HIS A 13 -54.23 12.23 13.37
C HIS A 13 -55.16 11.29 14.16
N MET A 14 -54.54 10.36 14.90
CA MET A 14 -55.09 9.45 15.93
C MET A 14 -55.64 8.11 15.39
N ALA A 15 -55.41 6.95 15.99
CA ALA A 15 -54.65 6.56 17.18
C ALA A 15 -54.55 5.02 17.26
N ASP A 16 -53.53 4.57 17.99
CA ASP A 16 -53.48 3.44 18.93
C ASP A 16 -53.66 1.97 18.51
N ASN A 17 -52.73 1.20 19.13
CA ASN A 17 -52.80 -0.17 19.65
C ASN A 17 -52.27 -1.34 18.80
N ASN A 18 -51.01 -1.71 19.11
CA ASN A 18 -50.61 -2.89 19.86
C ASN A 18 -51.27 -4.26 19.54
N ILE A 19 -50.39 -5.28 19.44
CA ILE A 19 -50.52 -6.68 19.87
C ILE A 19 -50.49 -7.76 18.75
N GLU A 20 -49.53 -8.68 18.96
CA GLU A 20 -49.40 -10.09 18.53
C GLU A 20 -49.22 -10.39 17.03
N GLY A 21 -48.17 -11.09 16.63
CA GLY A 21 -47.88 -12.48 17.02
C GLY A 21 -48.29 -13.34 15.82
N GLY A 22 -47.37 -13.82 15.00
CA GLY A 22 -46.67 -15.07 15.26
C GLY A 22 -47.19 -16.15 14.31
N CYS A 23 -46.26 -16.76 13.56
CA CYS A 23 -46.29 -18.11 12.98
C CYS A 23 -47.58 -18.60 12.29
N ALA A 24 -47.51 -18.89 10.98
CA ALA A 24 -47.09 -20.23 10.53
C ALA A 24 -47.60 -20.58 9.11
N THR A 25 -46.68 -21.18 8.34
CA THR A 25 -46.86 -22.29 7.39
C THR A 25 -47.60 -22.13 6.06
N MET A 26 -46.75 -22.20 5.02
CA MET A 26 -46.67 -23.27 4.00
C MET A 26 -47.72 -23.41 2.89
N LEU A 27 -47.20 -23.15 1.68
CA LEU A 27 -47.10 -24.06 0.52
C LEU A 27 -48.38 -24.73 -0.01
N LYS A 28 -48.69 -24.41 -1.28
CA LYS A 28 -48.76 -25.43 -2.34
C LYS A 28 -48.69 -24.83 -3.75
N SER A 29 -47.74 -25.37 -4.49
CA SER A 29 -47.54 -25.37 -5.94
C SER A 29 -48.79 -25.76 -6.75
N ASN A 30 -48.92 -25.25 -7.99
CA ASN A 30 -49.06 -26.12 -9.16
C ASN A 30 -48.87 -25.41 -10.51
N LYS A 31 -48.22 -26.15 -11.41
CA LYS A 31 -47.93 -25.92 -12.84
C LYS A 31 -49.21 -25.79 -13.68
N GLN A 32 -49.18 -25.00 -14.77
CA GLN A 32 -49.27 -25.49 -16.17
C GLN A 32 -49.32 -24.36 -17.22
N LEU A 33 -48.78 -24.71 -18.38
CA LEU A 33 -48.64 -23.99 -19.67
C LEU A 33 -49.97 -23.58 -20.35
N ILE A 34 -49.89 -22.59 -21.26
CA ILE A 34 -50.36 -22.54 -22.69
C ILE A 34 -50.01 -21.12 -23.21
N LEU A 35 -49.01 -20.89 -24.08
CA LEU A 35 -48.89 -20.99 -25.56
C LEU A 35 -49.67 -19.97 -26.43
N GLN A 36 -48.89 -19.20 -27.24
CA GLN A 36 -49.15 -18.56 -28.55
C GLN A 36 -50.13 -17.37 -28.64
N GLY A 37 -49.89 -16.29 -29.39
CA GLY A 37 -48.83 -15.88 -30.34
C GLY A 37 -49.32 -14.66 -31.17
N ILE A 38 -48.46 -14.14 -32.09
CA ILE A 38 -48.80 -13.40 -33.34
C ILE A 38 -49.18 -11.91 -33.16
N LEU A 39 -48.67 -10.87 -33.87
CA LEU A 39 -47.79 -10.70 -35.06
C LEU A 39 -47.46 -9.19 -35.30
N LEU A 40 -46.42 -8.96 -36.14
CA LEU A 40 -46.15 -7.84 -37.11
C LEU A 40 -45.85 -6.41 -36.58
N ALA A 41 -44.62 -5.89 -36.77
CA ALA A 41 -43.97 -5.35 -38.00
C ALA A 41 -44.29 -3.83 -38.20
N THR A 42 -43.40 -2.94 -38.67
CA THR A 42 -42.72 -2.89 -39.99
C THR A 42 -41.81 -1.62 -39.96
N VAL A 43 -40.48 -1.70 -40.16
CA VAL A 43 -39.68 -1.30 -41.36
C VAL A 43 -39.20 0.17 -41.46
N PHE A 44 -37.88 0.37 -41.65
CA PHE A 44 -37.14 0.94 -42.82
C PHE A 44 -35.63 1.03 -42.41
N LEU A 45 -34.68 0.25 -42.98
CA LEU A 45 -33.91 0.41 -44.25
C LEU A 45 -33.01 1.67 -44.25
N PHE A 46 -31.72 1.68 -44.64
CA PHE A 46 -31.02 0.96 -45.72
C PHE A 46 -29.46 1.14 -45.64
N ALA A 47 -28.74 0.13 -46.17
CA ALA A 47 -27.50 0.12 -47.01
C ALA A 47 -26.17 0.71 -46.50
N GLY A 48 -24.99 0.14 -46.82
CA GLY A 48 -24.63 -0.98 -47.72
C GLY A 48 -23.11 -1.28 -47.66
N CYS A 49 -22.70 -2.56 -47.75
CA CYS A 49 -22.07 -3.24 -48.90
C CYS A 49 -20.56 -2.96 -49.10
N GLY A 50 -19.66 -3.94 -49.34
CA GLY A 50 -19.80 -5.40 -49.45
C GLY A 50 -18.57 -6.12 -50.05
N GLY A 51 -18.64 -7.47 -50.07
CA GLY A 51 -17.95 -8.42 -50.98
C GLY A 51 -16.54 -8.87 -50.55
N SER A 52 -16.10 -10.13 -50.66
CA SER A 52 -16.56 -11.25 -51.50
C SER A 52 -15.89 -12.60 -51.10
N SER A 53 -16.62 -13.71 -51.22
CA SER A 53 -16.10 -15.10 -51.34
C SER A 53 -16.08 -15.52 -52.84
N PRO A 54 -15.59 -16.70 -53.31
CA PRO A 54 -16.16 -18.03 -52.96
C PRO A 54 -15.27 -19.31 -53.10
N SER A 55 -15.88 -20.45 -52.69
CA SER A 55 -15.69 -21.86 -53.14
C SER A 55 -14.42 -22.62 -52.74
N GLY A 56 -14.41 -23.94 -52.42
CA GLY A 56 -15.44 -24.98 -52.38
C GLY A 56 -14.83 -26.38 -52.09
N THR A 57 -15.70 -27.32 -51.67
CA THR A 57 -15.73 -28.79 -51.89
C THR A 57 -14.64 -29.77 -51.36
N GLN A 58 -15.09 -30.63 -50.42
CA GLN A 58 -15.11 -32.12 -50.39
C GLN A 58 -13.85 -33.02 -50.41
N GLN A 59 -14.04 -34.18 -49.72
CA GLN A 59 -13.36 -35.51 -49.73
C GLN A 59 -12.24 -35.77 -48.71
N GLU A 60 -12.47 -36.67 -47.74
CA GLU A 60 -12.16 -38.13 -47.69
C GLU A 60 -10.67 -38.38 -47.41
N ASP A 61 -10.31 -38.90 -46.23
CA ASP A 61 -10.25 -40.31 -45.81
C ASP A 61 -8.77 -40.74 -45.67
N GLY A 62 -8.41 -41.14 -44.45
CA GLY A 62 -7.81 -42.45 -44.21
C GLY A 62 -6.34 -42.72 -44.55
N SER A 63 -5.64 -43.14 -43.49
CA SER A 63 -4.67 -44.25 -43.45
C SER A 63 -3.17 -43.86 -43.57
N THR A 64 -2.21 -44.50 -42.89
CA THR A 64 -2.12 -45.93 -42.53
C THR A 64 -0.99 -46.24 -41.49
N VAL A 65 -1.20 -47.32 -40.69
CA VAL A 65 -0.22 -48.40 -40.32
C VAL A 65 0.79 -48.14 -39.17
N ALA A 66 1.15 -49.03 -38.21
CA ALA A 66 1.06 -50.49 -37.97
C ALA A 66 1.24 -50.78 -36.44
N GLN A 67 0.53 -51.73 -35.81
CA GLN A 67 0.89 -53.14 -35.49
C GLN A 67 1.41 -53.46 -34.06
N GLN A 68 0.93 -54.62 -33.55
CA GLN A 68 1.32 -55.46 -32.39
C GLN A 68 0.85 -54.96 -31.00
N GLY A 69 0.10 -55.71 -30.17
CA GLY A 69 -0.09 -57.17 -30.01
C GLY A 69 0.35 -57.56 -28.59
N THR A 70 -0.52 -57.41 -27.57
CA THR A 70 -1.28 -58.47 -26.85
C THR A 70 -0.48 -59.63 -26.23
N ASN A 71 -0.61 -59.79 -24.89
CA ASN A 71 -1.04 -60.99 -24.13
C ASN A 71 -0.46 -60.92 -22.70
N GLY A 72 -1.16 -61.28 -21.63
CA GLY A 72 -2.51 -61.85 -21.41
C GLY A 72 -2.83 -61.68 -19.91
N GLU A 73 -4.10 -61.46 -19.53
CA GLU A 73 -5.10 -62.49 -19.15
C GLU A 73 -4.83 -63.05 -17.73
N THR A 74 -5.79 -63.19 -16.81
CA THR A 74 -7.16 -63.73 -16.89
C THR A 74 -7.98 -63.29 -15.65
N GLU A 75 -9.24 -62.83 -15.81
CA GLU A 75 -10.54 -63.52 -15.55
C GLU A 75 -11.09 -63.41 -14.11
N THR A 76 -12.22 -62.69 -13.95
CA THR A 76 -13.59 -63.15 -13.54
C THR A 76 -13.78 -63.22 -12.00
N GLN A 77 -14.90 -62.86 -11.36
CA GLN A 77 -16.32 -62.84 -11.75
C GLN A 77 -17.17 -62.06 -10.70
N GLU A 78 -18.21 -61.35 -11.19
CA GLU A 78 -19.62 -61.20 -10.72
C GLU A 78 -19.96 -61.11 -9.20
N GLU A 79 -20.59 -60.02 -8.72
CA GLU A 79 -22.08 -59.79 -8.61
C GLU A 79 -22.75 -60.67 -7.53
N GLU A 80 -23.64 -60.28 -6.61
CA GLU A 80 -24.65 -59.22 -6.39
C GLU A 80 -24.92 -59.20 -4.85
N ILE A 81 -25.41 -58.14 -4.20
CA ILE A 81 -26.82 -57.75 -4.08
C ILE A 81 -26.86 -56.31 -3.51
N GLY A 82 -27.40 -55.36 -4.28
CA GLY A 82 -27.98 -54.09 -3.80
C GLY A 82 -29.40 -54.34 -3.27
N ASP A 83 -30.22 -53.42 -2.80
CA ASP A 83 -30.30 -51.96 -2.69
C ASP A 83 -31.70 -51.76 -2.06
N VAL A 84 -31.91 -50.86 -1.09
CA VAL A 84 -33.13 -50.03 -0.95
C VAL A 84 -32.79 -48.86 -0.01
N GLY A 85 -32.63 -47.67 -0.59
CA GLY A 85 -32.53 -46.39 0.12
C GLY A 85 -33.87 -45.71 0.42
N THR A 86 -33.84 -44.69 1.28
CA THR A 86 -34.32 -43.31 1.05
C THR A 86 -34.14 -42.43 2.30
N GLU A 87 -33.29 -41.39 2.16
CA GLU A 87 -33.40 -39.96 2.61
C GLU A 87 -33.86 -39.60 4.04
N THR A 88 -33.25 -38.69 4.84
CA THR A 88 -32.53 -37.41 4.62
C THR A 88 -31.81 -36.90 5.91
N THR A 89 -30.90 -35.90 5.77
CA THR A 89 -30.58 -34.73 6.64
C THR A 89 -29.19 -34.60 7.35
N ASN A 90 -28.62 -33.41 7.12
CA ASN A 90 -27.73 -32.54 7.92
C ASN A 90 -26.23 -32.85 8.14
N ALA A 91 -25.47 -31.75 8.08
CA ALA A 91 -24.02 -31.60 8.18
C ALA A 91 -23.57 -31.06 9.56
N GLU A 92 -22.33 -31.43 9.95
CA GLU A 92 -21.37 -30.81 10.90
C GLU A 92 -21.72 -30.65 12.41
N PRO A 93 -20.75 -30.41 13.36
CA PRO A 93 -19.30 -30.07 13.24
C PRO A 93 -18.29 -30.75 14.26
N SER A 94 -17.00 -30.40 14.06
CA SER A 94 -15.82 -30.12 14.94
C SER A 94 -15.52 -30.78 16.32
N CYS A 95 -14.20 -30.85 16.60
CA CYS A 95 -13.52 -31.21 17.86
C CYS A 95 -13.58 -30.10 18.94
N SER A 96 -13.76 -30.48 20.20
CA SER A 96 -13.25 -29.73 21.36
C SER A 96 -13.12 -30.60 22.64
N GLN A 97 -12.18 -30.17 23.49
CA GLN A 97 -12.06 -30.33 24.95
C GLN A 97 -11.66 -31.68 25.58
N ILE A 98 -10.49 -31.66 26.25
CA ILE A 98 -10.12 -32.54 27.35
C ILE A 98 -10.63 -31.88 28.63
N ASP A 99 -11.48 -32.60 29.37
CA ASP A 99 -12.08 -32.20 30.64
C ASP A 99 -11.49 -33.08 31.77
N LEU A 100 -10.88 -32.45 32.78
CA LEU A 100 -10.37 -33.14 33.96
C LEU A 100 -11.46 -33.18 35.03
N SER A 101 -12.02 -34.37 35.23
CA SER A 101 -13.05 -34.64 36.23
C SER A 101 -12.52 -34.52 37.67
N PHE A 102 -13.07 -33.58 38.44
CA PHE A 102 -13.10 -33.64 39.90
C PHE A 102 -14.23 -34.58 40.34
N ARG A 103 -13.91 -35.45 41.29
CA ARG A 103 -14.83 -36.47 41.82
C ARG A 103 -15.19 -36.16 43.28
N ASP A 104 -16.50 -36.08 43.49
CA ASP A 104 -17.29 -36.23 44.73
C ASP A 104 -17.32 -35.09 45.78
N CYS A 105 -18.28 -34.16 45.61
CA CYS A 105 -19.09 -33.60 46.70
C CYS A 105 -20.59 -33.68 46.30
N PRO A 106 -21.50 -34.21 47.15
CA PRO A 106 -22.92 -34.35 46.79
C PRO A 106 -23.63 -32.99 46.73
N ALA A 107 -24.48 -32.85 45.71
CA ALA A 107 -25.28 -31.67 45.42
C ALA A 107 -26.36 -31.39 46.46
N ASP A 108 -26.51 -30.12 46.85
CA ASP A 108 -27.78 -29.57 47.32
C ASP A 108 -28.30 -28.52 46.34
N ARG A 109 -29.51 -28.75 45.85
CA ARG A 109 -30.25 -27.88 44.93
C ARG A 109 -31.24 -27.04 45.72
N CYS A 110 -31.23 -25.72 45.54
CA CYS A 110 -32.29 -24.85 46.04
C CYS A 110 -33.30 -24.57 44.92
N ASN A 111 -34.57 -25.00 45.09
CA ASN A 111 -35.65 -24.73 44.13
C ASN A 111 -36.88 -24.16 44.85
N GLY A 112 -36.85 -22.86 45.10
CA GLY A 112 -38.02 -21.99 44.97
C GLY A 112 -39.16 -22.00 46.00
N GLU A 113 -39.38 -23.00 46.85
CA GLU A 113 -40.53 -22.97 47.78
C GLU A 113 -40.25 -23.61 49.16
N LYS A 114 -40.20 -22.75 50.19
CA LYS A 114 -40.14 -23.03 51.65
C LYS A 114 -38.90 -23.76 52.21
N TRP A 115 -38.32 -23.11 53.22
CA TRP A 115 -37.36 -23.70 54.17
C TRP A 115 -38.12 -24.59 55.16
N GLU A 116 -37.78 -25.88 55.21
CA GLU A 116 -38.04 -26.71 56.39
C GLU A 116 -36.72 -27.01 57.09
N ASP A 117 -36.62 -26.40 58.25
CA ASP A 117 -35.56 -26.43 59.25
C ASP A 117 -35.60 -27.76 60.02
N TYR A 118 -34.47 -28.44 60.16
CA TYR A 118 -34.21 -29.43 61.21
C TYR A 118 -32.71 -29.37 61.57
N PRO A 119 -32.34 -29.66 62.83
CA PRO A 119 -31.92 -28.65 63.75
C PRO A 119 -30.50 -28.96 64.28
N ASP A 120 -29.67 -27.93 64.26
CA ASP A 120 -28.81 -27.54 65.37
C ASP A 120 -27.88 -28.62 65.96
N ASP A 121 -26.68 -28.74 65.38
CA ASP A 121 -25.47 -29.09 66.12
C ASP A 121 -24.51 -27.89 66.27
N GLY A 122 -25.07 -26.69 66.51
CA GLY A 122 -24.45 -25.70 67.38
C GLY A 122 -23.05 -25.18 67.03
N GLN A 123 -22.60 -25.25 65.77
CA GLN A 123 -21.37 -24.59 65.32
C GLN A 123 -21.52 -23.94 63.95
N ASP A 124 -22.44 -22.96 63.85
CA ASP A 124 -22.33 -21.88 62.88
C ASP A 124 -21.89 -20.60 63.58
N THR A 125 -20.64 -20.19 63.33
CA THR A 125 -20.32 -18.77 63.18
C THR A 125 -19.56 -18.61 61.88
N CYS A 126 -20.23 -18.08 60.87
CA CYS A 126 -19.58 -17.48 59.72
C CYS A 126 -18.65 -16.37 60.22
N LEU A 127 -17.35 -16.55 60.02
CA LEU A 127 -16.39 -15.47 59.98
C LEU A 127 -15.79 -15.46 58.57
N ASP A 128 -16.01 -14.30 57.95
CA ASP A 128 -15.34 -13.72 56.80
C ASP A 128 -13.85 -14.13 56.71
N GLY A 129 -13.47 -14.70 55.57
CA GLY A 129 -12.13 -15.19 55.33
C GLY A 129 -12.04 -15.91 53.98
N SER A 130 -11.40 -15.25 53.03
CA SER A 130 -10.95 -15.81 51.76
C SER A 130 -10.19 -17.13 52.01
N VAL A 131 -10.52 -18.16 51.23
CA VAL A 131 -9.69 -19.38 51.16
C VAL A 131 -8.67 -19.14 50.05
N THR A 132 -7.47 -18.71 50.41
CA THR A 132 -6.31 -18.70 49.51
C THR A 132 -5.85 -20.14 49.29
N VAL A 133 -5.83 -20.58 48.02
CA VAL A 133 -5.29 -21.89 47.64
C VAL A 133 -3.80 -21.71 47.34
N TYR A 134 -2.94 -22.13 48.26
CA TYR A 134 -1.49 -22.17 48.03
C TYR A 134 -1.16 -23.32 47.07
N SER A 135 -0.40 -23.02 46.03
CA SER A 135 0.21 -24.05 45.19
C SER A 135 1.42 -24.62 45.94
N CYS A 136 1.60 -25.95 45.93
CA CYS A 136 2.72 -26.59 46.61
C CYS A 136 3.50 -27.38 45.57
N SER A 137 4.66 -26.86 45.17
CA SER A 137 5.54 -27.50 44.20
C SER A 137 6.34 -28.63 44.86
N ILE A 138 6.12 -29.86 44.39
CA ILE A 138 6.77 -31.05 44.93
C ILE A 138 8.15 -31.22 44.28
N LEU A 139 9.22 -30.83 44.99
CA LEU A 139 10.57 -31.33 44.72
C LEU A 139 10.98 -32.37 45.77
N SER A 140 10.97 -33.64 45.34
CA SER A 140 11.78 -34.76 45.82
C SER A 140 12.29 -34.78 47.29
N SER A 141 11.59 -35.58 48.10
CA SER A 141 12.09 -36.44 49.20
C SER A 141 12.97 -35.82 50.32
N THR A 142 12.36 -35.03 51.21
CA THR A 142 12.34 -35.21 52.69
C THR A 142 11.57 -34.04 53.31
N TYR A 143 10.31 -34.29 53.70
CA TYR A 143 9.35 -33.27 54.13
C TYR A 143 9.77 -32.62 55.47
N ASN A 144 10.15 -31.35 55.39
CA ASN A 144 9.62 -30.31 56.25
C ASN A 144 9.08 -29.24 55.29
N ALA A 145 7.81 -29.34 54.90
CA ALA A 145 7.19 -28.36 54.03
C ALA A 145 6.95 -27.08 54.86
N THR A 146 7.91 -26.17 54.80
CA THR A 146 7.60 -24.75 54.88
C THR A 146 6.95 -24.40 53.55
N CYS A 147 5.73 -23.86 53.59
CA CYS A 147 5.21 -23.14 52.42
C CYS A 147 6.26 -22.09 52.06
N ASP A 148 6.68 -22.07 50.80
CA ASP A 148 7.22 -20.81 50.30
C ASP A 148 6.08 -19.79 50.37
N LEU A 149 6.40 -18.60 50.84
CA LEU A 149 5.43 -17.52 50.98
C LEU A 149 5.79 -16.33 50.09
N ASP A 150 6.79 -16.53 49.22
CA ASP A 150 7.42 -15.60 48.29
C ASP A 150 7.83 -16.49 47.09
N ASP A 151 6.90 -16.68 46.15
CA ASP A 151 7.02 -17.66 45.06
C ASP A 151 8.08 -17.25 44.00
N ASP A 152 8.54 -16.00 44.00
CA ASP A 152 9.49 -15.45 43.02
C ASP A 152 10.81 -14.90 43.60
N ASP A 153 11.02 -15.05 44.92
CA ASP A 153 12.24 -14.73 45.68
C ASP A 153 12.61 -13.23 45.61
N ASP A 154 11.64 -12.32 45.73
CA ASP A 154 11.81 -10.87 45.60
C ASP A 154 11.83 -10.07 46.93
N ASP A 155 11.74 -10.77 48.06
CA ASP A 155 11.65 -10.27 49.44
C ASP A 155 10.25 -9.69 49.83
N GLU A 156 9.23 -9.73 48.97
CA GLU A 156 7.82 -9.50 49.30
C GLU A 156 7.05 -10.84 49.40
N LEU A 157 6.06 -10.92 50.28
CA LEU A 157 5.29 -12.18 50.45
C LEU A 157 4.09 -12.22 49.51
N ASP A 158 3.75 -13.36 48.91
CA ASP A 158 2.62 -13.58 47.97
C ASP A 158 1.27 -12.96 48.42
N VAL A 159 1.07 -12.82 49.74
CA VAL A 159 -0.14 -12.25 50.34
C VAL A 159 -0.19 -10.71 50.29
N SER A 160 0.91 -10.08 49.96
CA SER A 160 1.15 -8.63 49.91
C SER A 160 1.87 -8.20 48.64
N ASP A 161 2.34 -9.17 47.87
CA ASP A 161 2.94 -9.02 46.56
C ASP A 161 1.89 -8.76 45.48
N ASN A 162 2.03 -7.65 44.78
CA ASN A 162 1.19 -7.30 43.64
C ASN A 162 1.62 -8.04 42.35
N CYS A 163 2.73 -8.78 42.35
CA CYS A 163 3.17 -9.69 41.30
C CYS A 163 3.69 -11.06 41.80
N PRO A 164 2.81 -11.96 42.31
CA PRO A 164 3.17 -13.24 42.98
C PRO A 164 3.96 -14.30 42.18
N SER A 165 4.49 -13.98 41.01
CA SER A 165 5.23 -14.89 40.15
C SER A 165 6.31 -14.18 39.31
N ILE A 166 6.49 -12.87 39.47
CA ILE A 166 7.47 -12.05 38.76
C ILE A 166 8.08 -11.03 39.74
N ALA A 167 9.32 -11.30 40.14
CA ALA A 167 10.04 -10.50 41.13
C ALA A 167 10.01 -8.98 40.85
N ASN A 168 9.43 -8.23 41.77
CA ASN A 168 9.35 -6.76 41.78
C ASN A 168 9.49 -6.19 43.22
N PRO A 169 10.73 -6.18 43.77
CA PRO A 169 10.97 -5.81 45.18
C PRO A 169 10.55 -4.39 45.60
N ASP A 170 10.24 -3.52 44.65
CA ASP A 170 9.76 -2.15 44.91
C ASP A 170 8.24 -2.05 44.96
N GLN A 171 7.52 -3.14 44.65
CA GLN A 171 6.07 -3.25 44.69
C GLN A 171 5.40 -2.08 43.96
N ALA A 172 6.01 -1.66 42.85
CA ALA A 172 5.51 -0.56 42.05
C ALA A 172 4.15 -0.96 41.45
N ASP A 173 3.15 -0.13 41.71
CA ASP A 173 1.76 -0.23 41.26
C ASP A 173 1.37 1.19 40.84
N LEU A 174 1.73 1.55 39.62
CA LEU A 174 1.62 2.93 39.15
C LEU A 174 0.15 3.37 38.99
N ASP A 175 -0.74 2.43 38.66
CA ASP A 175 -2.16 2.69 38.42
C ASP A 175 -3.06 2.45 39.65
N GLY A 176 -2.54 1.76 40.68
CA GLY A 176 -3.20 1.52 41.95
C GLY A 176 -4.31 0.48 41.86
N ASP A 177 -4.26 -0.40 40.86
CA ASP A 177 -5.26 -1.46 40.64
C ASP A 177 -5.01 -2.71 41.51
N GLY A 178 -3.82 -2.80 42.11
CA GLY A 178 -3.39 -3.90 42.97
C GLY A 178 -2.61 -5.00 42.25
N VAL A 179 -2.30 -4.84 40.97
CA VAL A 179 -1.36 -5.66 40.17
C VAL A 179 -0.08 -4.84 39.96
N GLY A 180 1.09 -5.46 40.11
CA GLY A 180 2.35 -4.72 40.00
C GLY A 180 2.77 -4.46 38.56
N ASP A 181 3.49 -3.36 38.35
CA ASP A 181 4.00 -2.92 37.05
C ASP A 181 4.79 -4.03 36.31
N ALA A 182 5.37 -4.99 37.05
CA ALA A 182 6.17 -6.09 36.50
C ALA A 182 5.34 -7.23 35.90
N CYS A 183 4.09 -7.41 36.32
CA CYS A 183 3.21 -8.51 35.93
C CYS A 183 1.86 -8.02 35.38
N ASP A 184 1.64 -6.72 35.37
CA ASP A 184 0.51 -6.11 34.69
C ASP A 184 0.69 -6.25 33.16
N SER A 185 -0.22 -7.02 32.57
CA SER A 185 -0.30 -7.27 31.11
C SER A 185 -1.35 -6.41 30.44
N SER A 186 -2.05 -5.57 31.21
CA SER A 186 -2.99 -4.60 30.69
C SER A 186 -2.21 -3.38 30.20
N ASN A 187 -2.42 -3.08 28.93
CA ASN A 187 -1.88 -1.91 28.26
C ASN A 187 -2.70 -0.69 28.74
N GLU A 188 -2.69 -0.38 30.04
CA GLU A 188 -3.51 0.67 30.66
C GLU A 188 -2.97 2.04 30.22
N TYR A 189 -3.40 2.45 29.03
CA TYR A 189 -3.55 3.85 28.67
C TYR A 189 -4.44 4.51 29.73
N LEU A 190 -3.86 5.12 30.77
CA LEU A 190 -4.58 5.90 31.78
C LEU A 190 -5.12 7.25 31.24
N GLY A 191 -5.21 7.35 29.92
CA GLY A 191 -5.75 8.46 29.14
C GLY A 191 -7.24 8.28 28.84
N GLN A 192 -7.79 9.25 28.13
CA GLN A 192 -9.13 9.17 27.57
C GLN A 192 -9.15 8.40 26.23
N LEU A 193 -7.99 8.19 25.61
CA LEU A 193 -7.85 7.24 24.50
C LEU A 193 -8.26 5.84 24.95
N SER A 194 -9.02 5.15 24.11
CA SER A 194 -9.58 3.83 24.43
C SER A 194 -8.63 2.69 24.13
N ALA A 195 -7.72 2.87 23.16
CA ALA A 195 -6.68 1.91 22.83
C ALA A 195 -5.61 2.57 21.96
N VAL A 196 -4.43 1.95 21.93
CA VAL A 196 -3.40 2.25 20.94
C VAL A 196 -2.76 0.95 20.50
N TRP A 197 -2.41 0.89 19.22
CA TRP A 197 -1.75 -0.25 18.61
C TRP A 197 -0.95 0.19 17.39
N ALA A 198 -0.20 -0.71 16.77
CA ALA A 198 0.59 -0.40 15.59
C ALA A 198 0.44 -1.43 14.47
N ASN A 199 0.73 -1.01 13.23
CA ASN A 199 0.93 -1.90 12.11
C ASN A 199 2.04 -1.39 11.17
N GLU A 200 2.35 -2.14 10.13
CA GLU A 200 3.42 -1.78 9.19
C GLU A 200 3.00 -0.78 8.09
N GLY A 201 1.69 -0.51 7.95
CA GLY A 201 1.12 0.46 6.99
C GLY A 201 0.41 -0.13 5.77
N GLY A 202 0.67 -1.39 5.41
CA GLY A 202 0.02 -2.08 4.29
C GLY A 202 -1.45 -2.38 4.52
N ASP A 203 -1.87 -2.47 5.78
CA ASP A 203 -3.28 -2.40 6.19
C ASP A 203 -3.65 -0.96 6.56
N LYS A 204 -4.20 -0.24 5.58
CA LYS A 204 -4.68 1.14 5.79
C LYS A 204 -5.96 1.14 6.60
N VAL A 205 -5.93 1.74 7.79
CA VAL A 205 -7.06 1.85 8.71
C VAL A 205 -7.87 3.10 8.38
N THR A 206 -9.19 2.99 8.13
CA THR A 206 -10.01 4.19 7.91
C THR A 206 -10.22 4.96 9.21
N GLN A 207 -10.45 6.27 9.15
CA GLN A 207 -10.48 7.11 10.36
C GLN A 207 -11.52 6.69 11.41
N ASP A 208 -12.60 6.04 11.00
CA ASP A 208 -13.69 5.57 11.86
C ASP A 208 -13.57 4.09 12.26
N GLU A 209 -12.49 3.42 11.83
CA GLU A 209 -12.25 2.00 12.12
C GLU A 209 -11.57 1.87 13.49
N LEU A 210 -12.32 1.39 14.49
CA LEU A 210 -11.82 1.08 15.83
C LEU A 210 -11.76 -0.43 16.00
N ARG A 211 -10.57 -0.97 16.26
CA ARG A 211 -10.34 -2.41 16.36
C ARG A 211 -9.92 -2.78 17.77
N ALA A 212 -8.83 -2.18 18.24
CA ALA A 212 -8.23 -2.54 19.52
C ALA A 212 -9.16 -2.22 20.70
N ALA A 213 -9.94 -1.14 20.62
CA ALA A 213 -10.94 -0.80 21.63
C ALA A 213 -12.08 -1.83 21.74
N SER A 214 -12.32 -2.63 20.69
CA SER A 214 -13.34 -3.68 20.68
C SER A 214 -12.76 -5.06 20.97
N ASP A 215 -11.62 -5.38 20.35
CA ASP A 215 -10.91 -6.65 20.48
C ASP A 215 -9.40 -6.39 20.31
N PRO A 216 -8.63 -6.25 21.41
CA PRO A 216 -7.18 -6.04 21.36
C PRO A 216 -6.42 -7.16 20.64
N GLN A 217 -6.95 -8.38 20.59
CA GLN A 217 -6.29 -9.49 19.90
C GLN A 217 -6.43 -9.39 18.38
N SER A 218 -7.44 -8.65 17.88
CA SER A 218 -7.67 -8.45 16.45
C SER A 218 -6.60 -7.58 15.76
N VAL A 219 -5.77 -6.89 16.54
CA VAL A 219 -4.72 -5.99 16.03
C VAL A 219 -3.31 -6.55 16.20
N VAL A 220 -3.15 -7.75 16.76
CA VAL A 220 -1.85 -8.43 16.82
C VAL A 220 -1.40 -8.76 15.40
N ASN A 221 -0.17 -8.39 15.07
CA ASN A 221 0.41 -8.56 13.74
C ASN A 221 1.95 -8.67 13.83
N SER A 222 2.64 -8.76 12.70
CA SER A 222 4.11 -8.89 12.65
C SER A 222 4.88 -7.75 13.32
N VAL A 223 4.27 -6.57 13.46
CA VAL A 223 4.88 -5.38 14.07
C VAL A 223 4.39 -5.14 15.49
N TRP A 224 3.17 -5.56 15.84
CA TRP A 224 2.54 -5.30 17.13
C TRP A 224 2.18 -6.59 17.86
N ASP A 225 2.78 -6.81 19.02
CA ASP A 225 2.56 -8.02 19.83
C ASP A 225 1.41 -7.90 20.85
N GLY A 226 0.73 -6.75 20.89
CA GLY A 226 -0.29 -6.41 21.89
C GLY A 226 0.16 -5.33 22.87
N SER A 227 1.47 -5.14 23.02
CA SER A 227 2.08 -4.24 24.00
C SER A 227 3.11 -3.27 23.39
N GLY A 228 3.86 -3.71 22.38
CA GLY A 228 4.95 -2.94 21.81
C GLY A 228 5.15 -3.18 20.32
N VAL A 229 6.03 -2.35 19.75
CA VAL A 229 6.44 -2.40 18.34
C VAL A 229 7.73 -3.20 18.22
N THR A 230 7.74 -4.23 17.40
CA THR A 230 8.96 -4.98 17.02
C THR A 230 9.16 -4.92 15.52
N ILE A 231 10.32 -4.42 15.09
CA ILE A 231 10.69 -4.29 13.67
C ILE A 231 12.16 -4.67 13.45
N PHE A 232 12.54 -4.91 12.19
CA PHE A 232 13.93 -5.10 11.79
C PHE A 232 14.23 -4.31 10.51
N GLY A 233 15.51 -4.00 10.30
CA GLY A 233 15.96 -3.33 9.08
C GLY A 233 17.47 -3.47 8.89
N ALA A 234 17.91 -3.34 7.64
CA ALA A 234 19.31 -3.25 7.29
C ALA A 234 19.86 -1.85 7.54
N LYS A 235 21.18 -1.70 7.53
CA LYS A 235 21.80 -0.38 7.53
C LYS A 235 21.53 0.31 6.19
N ASN A 236 21.56 1.64 6.16
CA ASN A 236 21.19 2.46 5.01
C ASN A 236 19.72 2.32 4.57
N GLU A 237 18.84 1.96 5.49
CA GLU A 237 17.44 1.71 5.22
C GLU A 237 16.55 2.66 6.03
N VAL A 238 15.41 3.07 5.48
CA VAL A 238 14.31 3.64 6.28
C VAL A 238 13.26 2.57 6.53
N VAL A 239 13.11 2.15 7.79
CA VAL A 239 11.99 1.33 8.26
C VAL A 239 10.89 2.22 8.80
N GLY A 240 9.64 1.77 8.74
CA GLY A 240 8.52 2.54 9.28
C GLY A 240 7.36 1.70 9.76
N PHE A 241 6.55 2.30 10.64
CA PHE A 241 5.33 1.73 11.19
C PHE A 241 4.30 2.84 11.46
N ASN A 242 3.05 2.44 11.59
CA ASN A 242 1.91 3.31 11.85
C ASN A 242 1.37 3.02 13.25
N LEU A 243 1.39 4.02 14.13
CA LEU A 243 0.71 3.99 15.41
C LEU A 243 -0.73 4.48 15.22
N VAL A 244 -1.71 3.73 15.73
CA VAL A 244 -3.14 4.07 15.66
C VAL A 244 -3.63 4.37 17.06
N LEU A 245 -4.08 5.60 17.30
CA LEU A 245 -4.65 6.04 18.57
C LEU A 245 -6.17 6.07 18.46
N GLU A 246 -6.87 5.21 19.21
CA GLU A 246 -8.33 5.04 19.13
C GLU A 246 -9.03 5.82 20.24
N SER A 247 -10.15 6.48 19.91
CA SER A 247 -11.09 7.00 20.91
C SER A 247 -12.51 6.53 20.62
N ALA A 248 -13.01 5.59 21.40
CA ALA A 248 -14.35 5.02 21.22
C ALA A 248 -15.45 5.95 21.75
N ASP A 249 -15.25 6.48 22.96
CA ASP A 249 -16.35 7.01 23.77
C ASP A 249 -16.37 8.52 23.94
N VAL A 250 -15.23 9.20 23.79
CA VAL A 250 -15.07 10.63 24.13
C VAL A 250 -14.24 11.38 23.09
N ASP A 251 -14.36 12.71 23.05
CA ASP A 251 -13.39 13.54 22.34
C ASP A 251 -12.15 13.70 23.22
N VAL A 252 -11.00 13.23 22.74
CA VAL A 252 -9.71 13.45 23.40
C VAL A 252 -9.05 14.65 22.75
N ASN A 253 -8.65 15.63 23.56
CA ASN A 253 -8.07 16.87 23.06
C ASN A 253 -6.63 17.01 23.55
N ASP A 254 -5.83 17.77 22.80
CA ASP A 254 -4.44 18.06 23.14
C ASP A 254 -3.57 16.79 23.31
N VAL A 255 -3.73 15.84 22.38
CA VAL A 255 -2.91 14.64 22.27
C VAL A 255 -1.58 15.00 21.62
N SER A 256 -0.47 14.48 22.15
CA SER A 256 0.84 14.56 21.51
C SER A 256 1.57 13.23 21.61
N VAL A 257 2.43 12.96 20.63
CA VAL A 257 3.25 11.75 20.55
C VAL A 257 4.70 12.17 20.35
N THR A 258 5.63 11.58 21.10
CA THR A 258 7.06 11.87 20.99
C THR A 258 7.88 10.58 20.96
N PHE A 259 8.85 10.52 20.06
CA PHE A 259 9.81 9.42 19.95
C PHE A 259 11.09 9.96 19.31
N ASN A 260 12.15 10.12 20.10
CA ASN A 260 13.33 10.89 19.69
C ASN A 260 14.63 10.10 19.73
N ALA A 261 14.69 8.95 20.41
CA ALA A 261 15.93 8.19 20.53
C ALA A 261 15.66 6.72 20.83
N MET A 262 16.59 5.89 20.36
CA MET A 262 16.73 4.49 20.70
C MET A 262 18.17 4.21 21.09
N THR A 263 18.37 3.36 22.10
CA THR A 263 19.69 2.94 22.57
C THR A 263 19.94 1.49 22.17
N GLY A 264 21.10 1.21 21.61
CA GLY A 264 21.52 -0.10 21.15
C GLY A 264 22.85 -0.57 21.74
N PRO A 265 23.53 -1.53 21.09
CA PRO A 265 24.73 -2.16 21.60
C PRO A 265 25.83 -1.16 21.97
N GLY A 266 26.44 -1.33 23.15
CA GLY A 266 27.53 -0.47 23.61
C GLY A 266 27.14 1.00 23.85
N GLY A 267 25.84 1.30 24.00
CA GLY A 267 25.34 2.66 24.17
C GLY A 267 25.29 3.47 22.87
N ALA A 268 25.33 2.80 21.71
CA ALA A 268 25.10 3.45 20.43
C ALA A 268 23.66 3.98 20.35
N GLU A 269 23.46 5.14 19.74
CA GLU A 269 22.14 5.77 19.63
C GLU A 269 21.69 5.90 18.18
N ILE A 270 20.40 5.70 17.93
CA ILE A 270 19.69 6.20 16.75
C ILE A 270 18.70 7.22 17.29
N GLY A 271 18.88 8.50 16.95
CA GLY A 271 18.03 9.56 17.50
C GLY A 271 17.79 10.71 16.54
N SER A 272 16.98 11.64 17.02
CA SER A 272 16.54 12.83 16.33
C SER A 272 16.60 14.06 17.21
N ILE A 273 17.15 15.13 16.63
CA ILE A 273 17.02 16.47 17.18
C ILE A 273 15.74 17.14 16.67
N PRO A 274 15.07 17.99 17.49
CA PRO A 274 13.94 18.77 17.03
C PRO A 274 14.31 19.67 15.85
N ALA A 275 13.42 19.78 14.87
CA ALA A 275 13.53 20.73 13.77
C ALA A 275 12.38 21.75 13.80
N SER A 276 12.58 22.88 13.13
CA SER A 276 11.51 23.87 12.93
C SER A 276 11.71 24.59 11.60
N GLN A 277 10.62 25.13 11.05
CA GLN A 277 10.62 25.85 9.77
C GLN A 277 11.27 25.01 8.65
N GLU A 278 12.27 25.53 7.98
CA GLU A 278 12.98 24.86 6.88
C GLU A 278 13.87 23.71 7.35
N GLY A 279 14.16 23.62 8.66
CA GLY A 279 15.04 22.60 9.24
C GLY A 279 14.52 21.17 9.11
N VAL A 280 13.26 20.96 8.72
CA VAL A 280 12.72 19.59 8.53
C VAL A 280 13.22 18.90 7.27
N PHE A 281 13.74 19.68 6.31
CA PHE A 281 14.45 19.17 5.14
C PHE A 281 15.96 19.08 5.38
N SER A 282 16.39 19.25 6.63
CA SER A 282 17.71 18.82 7.10
C SER A 282 17.54 17.52 7.89
N TRP A 283 18.11 16.42 7.40
CA TRP A 283 18.07 15.11 8.05
C TRP A 283 19.32 14.80 8.88
N VAL A 284 20.29 15.71 8.89
CA VAL A 284 21.49 15.60 9.74
C VAL A 284 21.09 15.44 11.20
N ASP A 285 21.46 14.30 11.79
CA ASP A 285 21.14 13.92 13.16
C ASP A 285 19.62 13.86 13.45
N ARG A 286 18.82 13.57 12.42
CA ARG A 286 17.35 13.38 12.46
C ARG A 286 16.95 12.04 11.85
N ASN A 287 17.34 10.95 12.51
CA ASN A 287 17.12 9.60 12.01
C ASN A 287 15.68 9.10 12.23
N ILE A 288 14.96 9.66 13.20
CA ILE A 288 13.57 9.33 13.55
C ILE A 288 12.65 10.50 13.16
N GLU A 289 11.60 10.23 12.40
CA GLU A 289 10.67 11.23 11.91
C GLU A 289 9.23 10.78 12.21
N LEU A 290 8.43 11.65 12.83
CA LEU A 290 7.02 11.38 13.12
C LEU A 290 6.11 12.25 12.25
N PHE A 291 4.99 11.67 11.81
CA PHE A 291 4.05 12.34 10.93
C PHE A 291 2.62 12.16 11.42
N TYR A 292 1.91 13.27 11.55
CA TYR A 292 0.46 13.29 11.67
C TYR A 292 -0.17 12.87 10.35
N VAL A 293 -0.98 11.81 10.37
CA VAL A 293 -1.63 11.29 9.16
C VAL A 293 -2.97 11.97 8.97
N ARG A 294 -3.12 12.76 7.89
CA ARG A 294 -4.42 13.32 7.48
C ARG A 294 -5.11 12.37 6.51
N TYR A 295 -6.43 12.29 6.65
CA TYR A 295 -7.29 11.39 5.90
C TYR A 295 -8.09 12.12 4.82
N LEU A 296 -8.39 11.42 3.72
CA LEU A 296 -9.17 11.90 2.58
C LEU A 296 -10.38 11.00 2.34
N GLN A 297 -11.54 11.60 2.07
CA GLN A 297 -12.77 10.85 1.85
C GLN A 297 -12.81 10.23 0.45
N ILE A 298 -13.07 8.93 0.37
CA ILE A 298 -13.25 8.21 -0.89
C ILE A 298 -14.74 8.15 -1.22
N LYS A 299 -15.15 8.87 -2.28
CA LYS A 299 -16.56 8.98 -2.71
C LYS A 299 -16.89 8.19 -3.97
N GLY A 300 -15.88 7.62 -4.60
CA GLY A 300 -16.03 6.71 -5.71
C GLY A 300 -14.75 5.93 -5.99
N LEU A 301 -14.87 4.85 -6.75
CA LEU A 301 -13.74 4.01 -7.16
C LEU A 301 -12.89 4.69 -8.24
N SER A 302 -11.57 4.56 -8.10
CA SER A 302 -10.60 4.99 -9.11
C SER A 302 -10.71 4.21 -10.42
N ALA A 303 -10.98 4.93 -11.50
CA ALA A 303 -11.18 4.41 -12.84
C ALA A 303 -9.94 3.67 -13.37
N PHE A 304 -8.80 4.35 -13.43
CA PHE A 304 -7.57 3.76 -13.98
C PHE A 304 -7.10 2.50 -13.24
N GLY A 305 -7.30 2.47 -11.92
CA GLY A 305 -6.88 1.35 -11.10
C GLY A 305 -7.69 0.07 -11.33
N TYR A 306 -8.98 0.20 -11.71
CA TYR A 306 -9.94 -0.91 -11.61
C TYR A 306 -10.84 -1.12 -12.86
N GLU A 307 -10.92 -0.20 -13.83
CA GLU A 307 -12.02 -0.20 -14.80
C GLU A 307 -11.83 -0.96 -16.12
N ALA A 308 -10.64 -0.96 -16.73
CA ALA A 308 -10.57 -1.45 -18.12
C ALA A 308 -10.92 -2.96 -18.28
N TYR A 309 -10.98 -3.69 -17.16
CA TYR A 309 -11.59 -5.02 -17.03
C TYR A 309 -12.33 -5.09 -15.69
N TYR A 310 -13.34 -4.21 -15.51
CA TYR A 310 -14.05 -4.13 -14.24
C TYR A 310 -14.49 -5.51 -13.77
N ASP A 311 -13.94 -5.92 -12.65
CA ASP A 311 -14.16 -7.20 -12.00
C ASP A 311 -14.09 -6.94 -10.50
N GLU A 312 -15.12 -7.32 -9.76
CA GLU A 312 -15.18 -7.01 -8.34
C GLU A 312 -14.02 -7.66 -7.57
N ARG A 313 -13.45 -8.75 -8.08
CA ARG A 313 -12.26 -9.42 -7.51
C ARG A 313 -10.99 -8.59 -7.58
N HIS A 314 -10.94 -7.59 -8.44
CA HIS A 314 -9.79 -6.69 -8.55
C HIS A 314 -9.91 -5.51 -7.57
N VAL A 315 -11.10 -5.22 -7.05
CA VAL A 315 -11.31 -4.13 -6.09
C VAL A 315 -10.68 -4.50 -4.73
N PRO A 316 -10.02 -3.55 -4.05
CA PRO A 316 -9.48 -3.76 -2.69
C PRO A 316 -10.54 -4.35 -1.76
N ASN A 317 -10.15 -5.29 -0.90
CA ASN A 317 -11.09 -6.08 -0.09
C ASN A 317 -12.01 -5.18 0.76
N LYS A 318 -11.49 -4.08 1.29
CA LYS A 318 -12.24 -3.11 2.10
C LYS A 318 -13.31 -2.34 1.33
N LEU A 319 -13.20 -2.26 0.01
CA LEU A 319 -14.19 -1.63 -0.86
C LEU A 319 -14.96 -2.63 -1.70
N ARG A 320 -14.76 -3.93 -1.50
CA ARG A 320 -15.37 -4.97 -2.33
C ARG A 320 -16.82 -5.23 -1.93
N ARG A 321 -17.73 -5.26 -2.91
CA ARG A 321 -19.15 -5.65 -2.70
C ARG A 321 -19.32 -7.15 -2.79
N PRO A 322 -20.40 -7.75 -2.26
CA PRO A 322 -20.72 -9.15 -2.46
C PRO A 322 -20.73 -9.54 -3.96
N TRP A 323 -19.96 -10.57 -4.30
CA TRP A 323 -19.76 -11.03 -5.69
C TRP A 323 -19.94 -12.54 -5.84
N THR A 324 -20.21 -12.96 -7.07
CA THR A 324 -20.27 -14.37 -7.47
C THR A 324 -18.92 -14.84 -8.00
N GLY A 325 -18.71 -16.15 -8.12
CA GLY A 325 -17.43 -16.72 -8.59
C GLY A 325 -16.93 -16.22 -9.95
N ASN A 326 -17.79 -15.60 -10.76
CA ASN A 326 -17.42 -15.01 -12.05
C ASN A 326 -16.98 -13.52 -11.95
N GLY A 327 -16.86 -12.95 -10.75
CA GLY A 327 -16.48 -11.54 -10.56
C GLY A 327 -17.64 -10.56 -10.66
N GLU A 328 -18.85 -11.03 -10.96
CA GLU A 328 -20.07 -10.23 -11.01
C GLU A 328 -20.57 -9.94 -9.60
N ALA A 329 -20.69 -8.65 -9.26
CA ALA A 329 -21.20 -8.19 -7.98
C ALA A 329 -22.64 -7.67 -8.07
N THR A 330 -23.35 -7.75 -6.95
CA THR A 330 -24.70 -7.19 -6.80
C THR A 330 -24.66 -5.97 -5.87
N GLY A 331 -25.76 -5.21 -5.82
CA GLY A 331 -25.86 -4.02 -4.98
C GLY A 331 -25.30 -2.75 -5.63
N THR A 332 -25.07 -1.73 -4.81
CA THR A 332 -24.68 -0.37 -5.20
C THR A 332 -23.42 0.10 -4.45
N TRP A 333 -23.00 1.35 -4.66
CA TRP A 333 -21.91 2.02 -3.96
C TRP A 333 -22.02 1.87 -2.44
N THR A 334 -23.24 2.01 -1.90
CA THR A 334 -23.50 1.93 -0.46
C THR A 334 -23.39 0.53 0.13
N ASP A 335 -23.33 -0.51 -0.71
CA ASP A 335 -23.10 -1.90 -0.26
C ASP A 335 -21.60 -2.22 -0.09
N ARG A 336 -20.69 -1.29 -0.44
CA ARG A 336 -19.27 -1.43 -0.15
C ARG A 336 -19.01 -1.16 1.33
N PRO A 337 -18.27 -2.00 2.06
CA PRO A 337 -18.05 -1.80 3.50
C PRO A 337 -17.49 -0.42 3.85
N ASN A 338 -16.51 0.04 3.07
CA ASN A 338 -15.82 1.32 3.33
C ASN A 338 -16.19 2.44 2.34
N HIS A 339 -17.42 2.46 1.82
CA HIS A 339 -17.91 3.61 1.05
C HIS A 339 -17.94 4.89 1.88
N ASP A 340 -17.63 6.03 1.26
CA ASP A 340 -17.66 7.35 1.86
C ASP A 340 -16.82 7.49 3.16
N LYS A 341 -15.84 6.59 3.36
CA LYS A 341 -14.90 6.61 4.50
C LYS A 341 -13.66 7.43 4.20
N TYR A 342 -12.97 7.81 5.27
CA TYR A 342 -11.75 8.61 5.23
C TYR A 342 -10.52 7.71 5.30
N TYR A 343 -9.71 7.72 4.25
CA TYR A 343 -8.50 6.90 4.10
C TYR A 343 -7.24 7.72 4.40
N PRO A 344 -6.22 7.14 5.07
CA PRO A 344 -4.97 7.82 5.39
C PRO A 344 -4.13 8.02 4.12
N ASP A 345 -3.57 9.22 3.94
CA ASP A 345 -2.61 9.44 2.84
C ASP A 345 -1.60 10.57 3.09
N ILE A 346 -1.98 11.67 3.73
CA ILE A 346 -1.10 12.86 3.81
C ILE A 346 -0.28 12.80 5.12
N LEU A 347 1.05 12.74 5.01
CA LEU A 347 1.95 12.55 6.16
C LEU A 347 2.60 13.86 6.58
N VAL A 348 1.87 14.67 7.35
CA VAL A 348 2.31 15.99 7.79
C VAL A 348 3.37 15.83 8.89
N PRO A 349 4.56 16.45 8.79
CA PRO A 349 5.56 16.34 9.84
C PRO A 349 5.02 16.86 11.18
N MET A 350 5.20 16.11 12.26
CA MET A 350 4.61 16.43 13.56
C MET A 350 5.10 17.76 14.14
N GLU A 351 6.22 18.32 13.67
CA GLU A 351 6.69 19.65 14.05
C GLU A 351 5.68 20.79 13.72
N TRP A 352 4.74 20.55 12.79
CA TRP A 352 3.62 21.47 12.50
C TRP A 352 2.31 21.08 13.19
N VAL A 353 2.22 19.85 13.68
CA VAL A 353 1.05 19.32 14.38
C VAL A 353 1.51 18.78 15.73
N ASN A 354 2.03 19.69 16.55
CA ASN A 354 2.64 19.34 17.84
C ASN A 354 1.63 18.74 18.82
N THR A 355 0.36 19.15 18.70
CA THR A 355 -0.77 18.53 19.39
C THR A 355 -1.97 18.42 18.44
N PHE A 356 -2.84 17.44 18.67
CA PHE A 356 -4.04 17.20 17.89
C PHE A 356 -5.18 16.64 18.74
N ASP A 357 -6.40 16.67 18.20
CA ASP A 357 -7.58 16.06 18.82
C ASP A 357 -7.88 14.71 18.16
N VAL A 358 -8.32 13.74 18.96
CA VAL A 358 -8.92 12.48 18.48
C VAL A 358 -10.41 12.52 18.82
N LYS A 359 -11.26 12.60 17.79
CA LYS A 359 -12.71 12.69 18.00
C LYS A 359 -13.28 11.35 18.45
N LYS A 360 -14.39 11.42 19.19
CA LYS A 360 -15.18 10.26 19.57
C LYS A 360 -15.51 9.41 18.33
N SER A 361 -15.38 8.10 18.50
CA SER A 361 -15.62 7.08 17.49
C SER A 361 -14.67 7.13 16.28
N ASN A 362 -13.52 7.79 16.44
CA ASN A 362 -12.47 7.86 15.43
C ASN A 362 -11.13 7.40 16.02
N ASN A 363 -10.24 6.95 15.13
CA ASN A 363 -8.82 6.86 15.37
C ASN A 363 -8.07 8.05 14.76
N GLN A 364 -6.82 8.20 15.19
CA GLN A 364 -5.85 9.07 14.57
C GLN A 364 -4.53 8.31 14.41
N SER A 365 -4.06 8.21 13.17
CA SER A 365 -2.76 7.61 12.86
C SER A 365 -1.61 8.59 13.04
N VAL A 366 -0.50 8.08 13.56
CA VAL A 366 0.82 8.72 13.61
C VAL A 366 1.82 7.78 12.96
N TRP A 367 2.39 8.20 11.84
CA TRP A 367 3.40 7.42 11.13
C TRP A 367 4.79 7.70 11.70
N CYS A 368 5.61 6.67 11.88
CA CYS A 368 7.01 6.76 12.28
C CYS A 368 7.91 6.23 11.17
N ASP A 369 8.91 7.02 10.76
CA ASP A 369 10.06 6.56 9.98
C ASP A 369 11.31 6.54 10.87
N ILE A 370 12.13 5.50 10.72
CA ILE A 370 13.45 5.36 11.34
C ILE A 370 14.45 5.04 10.24
N TYR A 371 15.33 5.98 9.93
CA TYR A 371 16.53 5.72 9.14
C TYR A 371 17.59 5.05 10.01
N ILE A 372 18.15 3.97 9.50
CA ILE A 372 19.24 3.23 10.12
C ILE A 372 20.53 3.66 9.43
N PRO A 373 21.38 4.49 10.07
CA PRO A 373 22.61 4.95 9.45
C PRO A 373 23.53 3.80 9.07
N LYS A 374 24.32 3.94 7.99
CA LYS A 374 25.37 2.97 7.63
C LYS A 374 26.34 2.66 8.76
N THR A 375 26.57 3.63 9.62
CA THR A 375 27.48 3.55 10.77
C THR A 375 26.85 2.87 11.99
N ALA A 376 25.55 2.56 11.96
CA ALA A 376 24.89 1.87 13.06
C ALA A 376 25.54 0.50 13.33
N LEU A 377 25.64 0.15 14.62
CA LEU A 377 26.07 -1.18 15.03
C LEU A 377 24.91 -2.15 14.78
N SER A 378 25.21 -3.38 14.37
CA SER A 378 24.19 -4.42 14.30
C SER A 378 23.79 -4.86 15.71
N GLY A 379 22.50 -5.15 15.91
CA GLY A 379 21.95 -5.58 17.19
C GLY A 379 20.60 -4.93 17.49
N ILE A 380 20.12 -5.09 18.72
CA ILE A 380 18.81 -4.61 19.14
C ILE A 380 18.96 -3.20 19.70
N TYR A 381 18.14 -2.28 19.17
CA TYR A 381 17.93 -0.94 19.69
C TYR A 381 16.56 -0.89 20.36
N GLN A 382 16.49 -0.25 21.52
CA GLN A 382 15.24 -0.06 22.26
C GLN A 382 14.98 1.42 22.50
N GLY A 383 13.72 1.82 22.38
CA GLY A 383 13.24 3.16 22.74
C GLY A 383 11.78 3.10 23.16
N VAL A 384 11.24 4.23 23.61
CA VAL A 384 9.86 4.33 24.08
C VAL A 384 9.19 5.51 23.39
N MET A 385 8.06 5.25 22.74
CA MET A 385 7.19 6.29 22.19
C MET A 385 6.20 6.73 23.28
N THR A 386 6.27 8.00 23.66
CA THR A 386 5.45 8.57 24.72
C THR A 386 4.22 9.26 24.14
N ILE A 387 3.05 8.97 24.70
CA ILE A 387 1.77 9.58 24.36
C ILE A 387 1.30 10.43 25.53
N LYS A 388 0.92 11.68 25.25
CA LYS A 388 0.45 12.62 26.27
C LYS A 388 -0.92 13.18 25.92
N GLU A 389 -1.73 13.44 26.93
CA GLU A 389 -2.99 14.18 26.84
C GLU A 389 -2.92 15.41 27.76
N GLY A 390 -3.21 16.60 27.25
CA GLY A 390 -3.13 17.82 28.07
C GLY A 390 -1.72 18.08 28.63
N GLY A 391 -0.68 17.58 27.93
CA GLY A 391 0.72 17.64 28.34
C GLY A 391 1.15 16.61 29.40
N VAL A 392 0.26 15.73 29.86
CA VAL A 392 0.55 14.68 30.85
C VAL A 392 0.75 13.35 30.13
N THR A 393 1.81 12.60 30.45
CA THR A 393 2.02 11.24 29.91
C THR A 393 0.89 10.32 30.34
N LYS A 394 0.26 9.68 29.35
CA LYS A 394 -0.88 8.77 29.52
C LYS A 394 -0.68 7.38 28.93
N GLY A 395 0.32 7.22 28.07
CA GLY A 395 0.68 5.91 27.53
C GLY A 395 2.12 5.92 27.05
N GLU A 396 2.73 4.75 27.09
CA GLU A 396 4.09 4.51 26.62
C GLU A 396 4.10 3.23 25.78
N VAL A 397 4.70 3.31 24.60
CA VAL A 397 4.79 2.19 23.67
C VAL A 397 6.26 1.82 23.49
N PRO A 398 6.70 0.66 23.99
CA PRO A 398 8.03 0.15 23.72
C PRO A 398 8.24 -0.08 22.23
N VAL A 399 9.40 0.31 21.72
CA VAL A 399 9.82 0.09 20.33
C VAL A 399 11.15 -0.64 20.32
N SER A 400 11.18 -1.81 19.69
CA SER A 400 12.36 -2.65 19.49
C SER A 400 12.71 -2.71 18.01
N LEU A 401 13.94 -2.32 17.66
CA LEU A 401 14.48 -2.37 16.31
C LEU A 401 15.69 -3.30 16.26
N THR A 402 15.61 -4.37 15.47
CA THR A 402 16.75 -5.21 15.15
C THR A 402 17.48 -4.68 13.91
N VAL A 403 18.69 -4.15 14.10
CA VAL A 403 19.58 -3.72 13.01
C VAL A 403 20.38 -4.93 12.51
N ARG A 404 20.10 -5.33 11.26
CA ARG A 404 20.78 -6.45 10.57
C ARG A 404 22.23 -6.10 10.23
N ASN A 405 23.07 -7.12 10.08
CA ASN A 405 24.51 -7.00 9.83
C ASN A 405 24.87 -6.89 8.34
N PHE A 406 24.08 -6.13 7.59
CA PHE A 406 24.39 -5.72 6.21
C PHE A 406 23.80 -4.35 5.93
N ALA A 407 24.22 -3.73 4.82
CA ALA A 407 23.73 -2.43 4.39
C ALA A 407 23.10 -2.52 3.00
N LEU A 408 21.99 -1.83 2.80
CA LEU A 408 21.40 -1.65 1.47
C LEU A 408 22.30 -0.74 0.61
N PRO A 409 22.33 -0.94 -0.72
CA PRO A 409 23.10 -0.11 -1.63
C PRO A 409 22.58 1.34 -1.62
N ASP A 410 23.44 2.29 -1.99
CA ASP A 410 23.02 3.70 -2.13
C ASP A 410 22.08 3.90 -3.29
N THR A 411 22.50 3.45 -4.47
CA THR A 411 21.64 3.41 -5.65
C THR A 411 20.64 2.26 -5.49
N PRO A 412 19.34 2.50 -5.66
CA PRO A 412 18.35 1.42 -5.59
C PRO A 412 18.53 0.43 -6.74
N SER A 413 18.33 -0.85 -6.44
CA SER A 413 18.28 -1.92 -7.44
C SER A 413 17.01 -1.80 -8.31
N ALA A 414 15.91 -1.36 -7.71
CA ALA A 414 14.67 -0.96 -8.39
C ALA A 414 14.72 0.54 -8.75
N LYS A 415 15.13 0.87 -9.98
CA LYS A 415 15.20 2.26 -10.42
C LYS A 415 13.82 2.82 -10.73
N THR A 416 13.61 4.10 -10.43
CA THR A 416 12.34 4.79 -10.66
C THR A 416 12.54 6.07 -11.46
N MET A 417 11.45 6.60 -11.98
CA MET A 417 11.40 7.95 -12.56
C MET A 417 10.05 8.55 -12.24
N ILE A 418 10.05 9.78 -11.74
CA ILE A 418 8.83 10.46 -11.32
C ILE A 418 8.84 11.85 -11.91
N PHE A 419 7.80 12.22 -12.65
CA PHE A 419 7.72 13.55 -13.20
C PHE A 419 7.25 14.58 -12.16
N LEU A 420 7.90 15.75 -12.16
CA LEU A 420 7.61 16.89 -11.30
C LEU A 420 7.20 18.10 -12.16
N GLY A 421 5.93 18.51 -12.06
CA GLY A 421 5.41 19.72 -12.69
C GLY A 421 5.91 21.02 -12.06
N TYR A 422 6.93 21.65 -12.66
CA TYR A 422 7.50 22.95 -12.22
C TYR A 422 6.45 24.05 -12.06
N GLY A 423 5.53 24.17 -13.02
CA GLY A 423 4.49 25.18 -12.95
C GLY A 423 3.52 24.96 -11.78
N ASP A 424 3.14 23.70 -11.57
CA ASP A 424 2.17 23.33 -10.54
C ASP A 424 2.72 23.57 -9.14
N ILE A 425 3.99 23.22 -8.88
CA ILE A 425 4.63 23.56 -7.61
C ILE A 425 4.71 25.09 -7.42
N ASN A 426 5.11 25.86 -8.42
CA ASN A 426 5.22 27.31 -8.26
C ASN A 426 3.87 27.97 -7.98
N GLU A 427 2.81 27.53 -8.66
CA GLU A 427 1.48 28.08 -8.41
C GLU A 427 1.01 27.85 -6.97
N ARG A 428 1.35 26.70 -6.37
CA ARG A 428 0.96 26.39 -4.99
C ARG A 428 1.79 27.10 -3.94
N TYR A 429 3.08 27.29 -4.17
CA TYR A 429 3.96 27.88 -3.16
C TYR A 429 4.11 29.40 -3.31
N LEU A 430 4.03 29.91 -4.54
CA LEU A 430 4.34 31.30 -4.89
C LEU A 430 3.12 32.05 -5.45
N GLY A 431 2.01 31.36 -5.72
CA GLY A 431 0.77 31.95 -6.23
C GLY A 431 0.76 32.22 -7.74
N GLU A 432 1.86 31.93 -8.43
CA GLU A 432 2.02 32.13 -9.87
C GLU A 432 2.72 30.93 -10.50
N ARG A 433 2.22 30.43 -11.65
CA ARG A 433 2.77 29.26 -12.33
C ARG A 433 4.18 29.50 -12.90
N TRP A 434 4.43 30.73 -13.35
CA TRP A 434 5.68 31.15 -14.00
C TRP A 434 6.20 32.43 -13.33
N PRO A 435 6.72 32.33 -12.09
CA PRO A 435 7.23 33.48 -11.39
C PRO A 435 8.53 33.99 -12.04
N ASN A 436 8.80 35.29 -11.89
CA ASN A 436 10.08 35.93 -12.25
C ASN A 436 10.61 35.66 -13.68
N VAL A 437 9.70 35.57 -14.67
CA VAL A 437 10.01 35.44 -16.12
C VAL A 437 11.19 36.35 -16.52
N GLY A 438 12.29 35.74 -16.97
CA GLY A 438 13.52 36.42 -17.39
C GLY A 438 14.63 36.54 -16.34
N LEU A 439 14.45 35.98 -15.14
CA LEU A 439 15.41 35.96 -14.03
C LEU A 439 15.50 34.57 -13.38
N ASP A 440 16.62 34.28 -12.71
CA ASP A 440 16.74 33.10 -11.85
C ASP A 440 15.78 33.25 -10.64
N ASP A 441 14.97 32.22 -10.37
CA ASP A 441 14.05 32.20 -9.24
C ASP A 441 14.53 31.25 -8.14
N VAL A 442 15.31 31.79 -7.22
CA VAL A 442 15.86 31.07 -6.05
C VAL A 442 14.76 30.40 -5.23
N ALA A 443 13.56 30.97 -5.14
CA ALA A 443 12.47 30.37 -4.38
C ALA A 443 11.93 29.12 -5.10
N SER A 444 11.71 29.21 -6.41
CA SER A 444 11.32 28.08 -7.25
C SER A 444 12.35 26.94 -7.17
N ASP A 445 13.65 27.28 -7.27
CA ASP A 445 14.74 26.31 -7.16
C ASP A 445 14.79 25.65 -5.78
N THR A 446 14.63 26.43 -4.71
CA THR A 446 14.60 25.90 -3.35
C THR A 446 13.43 24.94 -3.13
N ILE A 447 12.23 25.27 -3.63
CA ILE A 447 11.06 24.40 -3.53
C ILE A 447 11.31 23.11 -4.31
N ARG A 448 11.84 23.23 -5.53
CA ARG A 448 12.17 22.10 -6.40
C ARG A 448 13.21 21.20 -5.74
N ASP A 449 14.32 21.74 -5.24
CA ASP A 449 15.36 20.98 -4.54
C ASP A 449 14.82 20.23 -3.32
N ARG A 450 13.84 20.80 -2.59
CA ARG A 450 13.16 20.09 -1.49
C ARG A 450 12.33 18.89 -1.96
N HIS A 451 11.80 18.90 -3.18
CA HIS A 451 11.17 17.71 -3.78
C HIS A 451 12.22 16.65 -4.14
N PHE A 452 13.35 17.04 -4.73
CA PHE A 452 14.47 16.14 -5.00
C PHE A 452 15.00 15.50 -3.71
N LEU A 453 15.26 16.31 -2.68
CA LEU A 453 15.71 15.82 -1.37
C LEU A 453 14.73 14.81 -0.76
N LEU A 454 13.43 15.11 -0.77
CA LEU A 454 12.42 14.21 -0.24
C LEU A 454 12.30 12.92 -1.07
N ALA A 455 12.34 12.99 -2.40
CA ALA A 455 12.33 11.80 -3.25
C ALA A 455 13.56 10.92 -3.04
N HIS A 456 14.75 11.52 -2.96
CA HIS A 456 16.00 10.82 -2.75
C HIS A 456 16.04 10.10 -1.41
N ARG A 457 15.47 10.72 -0.35
CA ARG A 457 15.23 10.10 0.96
C ARG A 457 14.39 8.81 0.88
N HIS A 458 13.63 8.63 -0.18
CA HIS A 458 12.82 7.46 -0.47
C HIS A 458 13.39 6.57 -1.58
N LYS A 459 14.67 6.78 -1.95
CA LYS A 459 15.37 6.09 -3.04
C LYS A 459 14.66 6.21 -4.38
N MET A 460 14.07 7.37 -4.64
CA MET A 460 13.37 7.67 -5.89
C MET A 460 14.03 8.85 -6.60
N SER A 461 14.05 8.80 -7.93
CA SER A 461 14.60 9.88 -8.76
C SER A 461 13.50 10.66 -9.47
N ILE A 462 13.68 11.98 -9.53
CA ILE A 462 12.74 12.91 -10.18
C ILE A 462 13.27 13.33 -11.55
N ILE A 463 12.35 13.57 -12.50
CA ILE A 463 12.58 14.32 -13.74
C ILE A 463 11.63 15.52 -13.81
N ASP A 464 12.03 16.62 -14.45
CA ASP A 464 11.23 17.87 -14.50
C ASP A 464 11.15 18.53 -15.90
N ALA A 465 11.46 17.77 -16.95
CA ALA A 465 11.57 18.24 -18.34
C ALA A 465 12.68 19.27 -18.63
N ASN A 466 13.58 19.57 -17.68
CA ASN A 466 14.56 20.66 -17.80
C ASN A 466 13.88 22.03 -18.03
N TYR A 467 12.64 22.17 -17.57
CA TYR A 467 11.79 23.32 -17.91
C TYR A 467 11.84 24.42 -16.84
N SER A 468 11.69 25.67 -17.28
CA SER A 468 11.50 26.85 -16.42
C SER A 468 10.63 27.87 -17.14
N ALA A 469 10.42 29.05 -16.53
CA ALA A 469 9.66 30.13 -17.12
C ALA A 469 10.24 30.67 -18.46
N GLU A 470 11.51 30.41 -18.74
CA GLU A 470 12.20 30.86 -19.97
C GLU A 470 12.64 29.68 -20.84
N PRO A 471 12.68 29.81 -22.17
CA PRO A 471 13.25 28.79 -23.05
C PRO A 471 14.72 28.49 -22.69
N TRP A 472 15.10 27.21 -22.76
CA TRP A 472 16.49 26.78 -22.63
C TRP A 472 17.04 26.41 -24.01
N SER A 473 18.00 27.18 -24.51
CA SER A 473 18.59 26.94 -25.83
C SER A 473 19.79 26.01 -25.81
N ASP A 474 20.36 25.75 -24.63
CA ASP A 474 21.57 24.95 -24.51
C ASP A 474 21.21 23.46 -24.53
N ASP A 475 21.97 22.69 -25.30
CA ASP A 475 21.87 21.23 -25.37
C ASP A 475 22.60 20.58 -24.19
N ALA A 476 22.16 20.96 -22.99
CA ALA A 476 22.70 20.54 -21.71
C ALA A 476 21.64 20.70 -20.61
N PRO A 477 21.73 19.98 -19.48
CA PRO A 477 20.93 20.30 -18.30
C PRO A 477 21.18 21.75 -17.87
N ARG A 478 20.15 22.40 -17.32
CA ARG A 478 20.33 23.69 -16.67
C ARG A 478 21.27 23.58 -15.47
N ASN A 479 21.90 24.69 -15.09
CA ASN A 479 22.96 24.68 -14.08
C ASN A 479 22.52 24.12 -12.71
N GLU A 480 21.26 24.32 -12.32
CA GLU A 480 20.68 23.80 -11.09
C GLU A 480 20.60 22.26 -11.04
N TRP A 481 20.74 21.57 -12.18
CA TRP A 481 20.76 20.11 -12.21
C TRP A 481 22.11 19.53 -11.78
N LEU A 482 23.20 20.27 -11.89
CA LEU A 482 24.54 19.76 -11.56
C LEU A 482 24.60 19.21 -10.12
N PRO A 483 24.14 19.94 -9.07
CA PRO A 483 24.15 19.40 -7.72
C PRO A 483 23.28 18.15 -7.51
N ARG A 484 22.22 18.00 -8.31
CA ARG A 484 21.31 16.84 -8.26
C ARG A 484 21.98 15.62 -8.89
N LEU A 485 22.71 15.80 -9.98
CA LEU A 485 23.37 14.72 -10.72
C LEU A 485 24.71 14.29 -10.09
N ASP A 486 25.48 15.23 -9.55
CA ASP A 486 26.79 14.93 -8.94
C ASP A 486 26.70 14.46 -7.48
N GLY A 487 25.50 14.54 -6.88
CA GLY A 487 25.22 14.12 -5.51
C GLY A 487 25.51 15.17 -4.44
N SER A 488 26.04 16.35 -4.79
CA SER A 488 26.34 17.39 -3.82
C SER A 488 25.10 17.94 -3.14
N LEU A 489 23.93 18.00 -3.81
CA LEU A 489 22.65 18.33 -3.17
C LEU A 489 22.32 17.35 -2.03
N PHE A 490 22.63 16.07 -2.22
CA PHE A 490 22.37 14.97 -1.28
C PHE A 490 23.51 14.74 -0.30
N SER A 491 24.25 15.80 0.06
CA SER A 491 25.37 15.71 1.00
C SER A 491 24.99 16.22 2.39
N ARG A 492 25.72 15.73 3.40
CA ARG A 492 25.59 16.20 4.79
C ARG A 492 25.84 17.71 4.91
N ALA A 493 26.71 18.27 4.07
CA ALA A 493 27.00 19.70 4.05
C ALA A 493 25.79 20.55 3.61
N ASN A 494 24.90 19.97 2.80
CA ASN A 494 23.64 20.58 2.35
C ASN A 494 22.43 20.11 3.18
N GLY A 495 22.67 19.55 4.37
CA GLY A 495 21.61 19.13 5.29
C GLY A 495 21.03 17.74 5.00
N TYR A 496 21.55 17.00 4.03
CA TYR A 496 21.05 15.67 3.71
C TYR A 496 21.83 14.56 4.46
N ASP A 497 21.11 13.69 5.16
CA ASP A 497 21.66 12.46 5.73
C ASP A 497 20.61 11.36 5.57
N GLY A 498 20.96 10.26 4.89
CA GLY A 498 19.98 9.29 4.46
C GLY A 498 20.46 8.27 3.43
N PRO A 499 19.53 7.43 2.93
CA PRO A 499 19.82 6.53 1.82
C PRO A 499 20.43 7.29 0.64
N GLY A 500 21.57 6.85 0.12
CA GLY A 500 22.19 7.51 -1.02
C GLY A 500 22.84 8.86 -0.72
N VAL A 501 23.26 9.10 0.53
CA VAL A 501 24.10 10.27 0.86
C VAL A 501 25.33 10.34 -0.05
N ASP A 502 25.60 11.53 -0.58
CA ASP A 502 26.67 11.83 -1.56
C ASP A 502 26.54 11.09 -2.91
N VAL A 503 25.38 10.48 -3.20
CA VAL A 503 25.08 9.84 -4.49
C VAL A 503 24.03 10.65 -5.22
N GLY A 504 24.33 11.03 -6.46
CA GLY A 504 23.43 11.81 -7.31
C GLY A 504 22.27 11.01 -7.90
N ASP A 505 21.33 11.75 -8.48
CA ASP A 505 20.21 11.17 -9.19
C ASP A 505 20.70 10.38 -10.41
N ASN A 506 20.06 9.24 -10.64
CA ASN A 506 20.53 8.26 -11.62
C ASN A 506 19.83 8.37 -12.98
N VAL A 507 18.98 9.39 -13.18
CA VAL A 507 18.22 9.58 -14.42
C VAL A 507 18.08 11.04 -14.80
N PHE A 508 18.15 11.33 -16.09
CA PHE A 508 17.77 12.61 -16.65
C PHE A 508 16.96 12.43 -17.94
N SER A 509 15.81 13.09 -18.02
CA SER A 509 14.95 13.06 -19.21
C SER A 509 15.12 14.36 -20.00
N ILE A 510 15.66 14.25 -21.21
CA ILE A 510 15.76 15.37 -22.15
C ILE A 510 14.39 15.54 -22.80
N GLY A 511 13.80 16.72 -22.68
CA GLY A 511 12.60 17.09 -23.42
C GLY A 511 11.34 16.32 -23.03
N THR A 512 11.18 15.93 -21.77
CA THR A 512 9.99 15.20 -21.27
C THR A 512 8.70 15.84 -21.80
N TYR A 513 7.76 15.01 -22.27
CA TYR A 513 6.52 15.45 -22.93
C TYR A 513 6.75 16.34 -24.16
N SER A 514 7.77 16.02 -24.96
CA SER A 514 8.14 16.72 -26.21
C SER A 514 8.41 18.21 -26.02
N SER A 515 8.93 18.59 -24.85
CA SER A 515 9.21 19.99 -24.49
C SER A 515 10.52 20.52 -25.07
N TRP A 516 11.38 19.66 -25.62
CA TRP A 516 12.65 20.07 -26.22
C TRP A 516 12.46 20.51 -27.68
N GLN A 517 12.69 21.79 -27.94
CA GLN A 517 12.77 22.46 -29.26
C GLN A 517 11.63 22.18 -30.28
N GLY A 518 10.46 21.73 -29.82
CA GLY A 518 9.25 21.63 -30.63
C GLY A 518 9.05 20.25 -31.27
N PRO A 519 7.81 19.76 -31.37
CA PRO A 519 7.48 18.35 -31.59
C PRO A 519 7.71 17.82 -33.02
N ASP A 520 8.36 18.58 -33.89
CA ASP A 520 8.62 18.19 -35.27
C ASP A 520 10.10 18.47 -35.58
N TRP A 521 10.99 17.54 -35.19
CA TRP A 521 12.36 17.57 -35.71
C TRP A 521 12.30 17.46 -37.24
N ASP A 522 12.44 18.60 -37.90
CA ASP A 522 12.26 18.73 -39.34
C ASP A 522 13.47 18.19 -40.13
N SER A 523 14.60 17.92 -39.44
CA SER A 523 15.81 17.42 -40.08
C SER A 523 16.66 16.44 -39.24
N GLU A 524 17.21 15.44 -39.93
CA GLU A 524 18.19 14.49 -39.39
C GLU A 524 19.50 15.18 -38.96
N GLU A 525 19.91 16.23 -39.66
CA GLU A 525 21.14 16.98 -39.37
C GLU A 525 21.05 17.75 -38.04
N GLU A 526 19.90 18.37 -37.75
CA GLU A 526 19.66 19.04 -36.47
C GLU A 526 19.63 18.02 -35.33
N MET A 527 18.86 16.93 -35.45
CA MET A 527 18.81 15.87 -34.45
C MET A 527 20.21 15.37 -34.07
N ARG A 528 21.07 15.12 -35.07
CA ARG A 528 22.45 14.67 -34.84
C ARG A 528 23.31 15.72 -34.14
N THR A 529 23.22 16.98 -34.58
CA THR A 529 23.99 18.07 -33.98
C THR A 529 23.64 18.25 -32.51
N HIS A 530 22.36 18.21 -32.20
CA HIS A 530 21.87 18.39 -30.84
C HIS A 530 22.16 17.17 -29.95
N SER A 531 21.94 15.95 -30.44
CA SER A 531 22.29 14.73 -29.70
C SER A 531 23.80 14.63 -29.41
N ASP A 532 24.66 15.01 -30.36
CA ASP A 532 26.10 15.10 -30.12
C ASP A 532 26.44 16.04 -28.96
N ALA A 533 25.78 17.20 -28.88
CA ALA A 533 26.01 18.17 -27.82
C ALA A 533 25.60 17.63 -26.43
N TRP A 534 24.41 17.01 -26.34
CA TRP A 534 23.93 16.38 -25.10
C TRP A 534 24.85 15.26 -24.60
N VAL A 535 25.23 14.33 -25.49
CA VAL A 535 26.14 13.22 -25.10
C VAL A 535 27.48 13.75 -24.65
N ASN A 536 28.06 14.72 -25.38
CA ASN A 536 29.32 15.34 -24.98
C ASN A 536 29.20 16.01 -23.60
N TRP A 537 28.07 16.62 -23.27
CA TRP A 537 27.87 17.19 -21.94
C TRP A 537 27.87 16.12 -20.86
N PHE A 538 27.06 15.06 -21.00
CA PHE A 538 26.99 13.99 -19.99
C PHE A 538 28.32 13.26 -19.84
N ASN A 539 29.01 12.93 -20.93
CA ASN A 539 30.32 12.29 -20.88
C ASN A 539 31.38 13.12 -20.13
N ASN A 540 31.26 14.45 -20.14
CA ASN A 540 32.19 15.35 -19.46
C ASN A 540 31.80 15.71 -18.02
N ASN A 541 30.50 15.66 -17.68
CA ASN A 541 29.99 16.20 -16.40
C ASN A 541 29.30 15.16 -15.51
N SER A 542 28.62 14.17 -16.08
CA SER A 542 27.90 13.14 -15.31
C SER A 542 27.82 11.80 -16.07
N PRO A 543 28.95 11.09 -16.27
CA PRO A 543 29.01 9.90 -17.11
C PRO A 543 28.26 8.68 -16.55
N GLU A 544 27.91 8.69 -15.25
CA GLU A 544 27.20 7.60 -14.59
C GLU A 544 25.67 7.77 -14.61
N THR A 545 25.16 8.95 -15.00
CA THR A 545 23.72 9.22 -15.10
C THR A 545 23.14 8.52 -16.33
N GLU A 546 22.02 7.82 -16.17
CA GLU A 546 21.25 7.33 -17.32
C GLU A 546 20.45 8.50 -17.91
N TYR A 547 20.65 8.82 -19.19
CA TYR A 547 19.93 9.91 -19.83
C TYR A 547 19.36 9.48 -21.17
N PHE A 548 18.22 10.05 -21.51
CA PHE A 548 17.52 9.71 -22.75
C PHE A 548 16.73 10.91 -23.27
N LEU A 549 16.47 10.91 -24.57
CA LEU A 549 15.54 11.81 -25.21
C LEU A 549 14.13 11.23 -25.18
N TYR A 550 13.22 11.96 -24.51
CA TYR A 550 11.79 11.65 -24.55
C TYR A 550 11.23 12.13 -25.90
N LEU A 551 11.02 11.20 -26.82
CA LEU A 551 10.59 11.50 -28.19
C LEU A 551 9.17 12.05 -28.22
N ILE A 552 8.21 11.25 -27.76
CA ILE A 552 6.79 11.57 -27.87
C ILE A 552 5.95 10.76 -26.89
N ASP A 553 4.86 11.37 -26.45
CA ASP A 553 3.91 10.77 -25.52
C ASP A 553 2.74 10.10 -26.26
N GLU A 554 2.54 8.81 -26.03
CA GLU A 554 1.39 7.97 -26.42
C GLU A 554 0.95 8.13 -27.89
N SER A 555 1.90 8.38 -28.79
CA SER A 555 1.61 8.66 -30.19
C SER A 555 1.35 7.39 -31.01
N GLY A 556 0.26 7.41 -31.78
CA GLY A 556 -0.03 6.36 -32.77
C GLY A 556 0.83 6.44 -34.04
N ASN A 557 1.71 7.45 -34.18
CA ASN A 557 2.55 7.63 -35.37
C ASN A 557 3.87 6.84 -35.27
N LEU A 558 3.77 5.51 -35.27
CA LEU A 558 4.92 4.62 -35.13
C LEU A 558 6.05 4.86 -36.16
N PRO A 559 5.76 5.12 -37.45
CA PRO A 559 6.81 5.43 -38.43
C PRO A 559 7.62 6.68 -38.10
N GLN A 560 7.02 7.68 -37.44
CA GLN A 560 7.74 8.89 -37.01
C GLN A 560 8.64 8.60 -35.81
N ILE A 561 8.15 7.83 -34.84
CA ILE A 561 8.96 7.37 -33.70
C ILE A 561 10.20 6.61 -34.19
N GLU A 562 10.00 5.65 -35.09
CA GLU A 562 11.09 4.89 -35.70
C GLU A 562 12.05 5.79 -36.47
N GLN A 563 11.55 6.74 -37.26
CA GLN A 563 12.39 7.68 -38.00
C GLN A 563 13.31 8.48 -37.07
N TRP A 564 12.77 9.04 -35.99
CA TRP A 564 13.54 9.83 -35.05
C TRP A 564 14.54 8.98 -34.25
N ALA A 565 14.12 7.82 -33.75
CA ALA A 565 15.01 6.88 -33.08
C ALA A 565 16.15 6.44 -34.01
N LYS A 566 15.84 6.16 -35.28
CA LYS A 566 16.83 5.79 -36.29
C LYS A 566 17.83 6.89 -36.60
N TRP A 567 17.41 8.15 -36.62
CA TRP A 567 18.35 9.26 -36.81
C TRP A 567 19.40 9.36 -35.71
N ILE A 568 19.02 9.01 -34.49
CA ILE A 568 19.92 8.95 -33.32
C ILE A 568 20.80 7.69 -33.42
N GLU A 569 20.22 6.51 -33.63
CA GLU A 569 20.97 5.25 -33.78
C GLU A 569 22.02 5.32 -34.90
N ASP A 570 21.66 5.89 -36.05
CA ASP A 570 22.56 6.05 -37.20
C ASP A 570 23.49 7.27 -37.06
N ASN A 571 23.50 7.99 -35.92
CA ASN A 571 24.39 9.13 -35.73
C ASN A 571 25.86 8.68 -35.68
N PRO A 572 26.73 9.08 -36.63
CA PRO A 572 28.14 8.71 -36.63
C PRO A 572 28.98 9.46 -35.58
N GLY A 573 28.41 10.50 -34.96
CA GLY A 573 28.99 11.26 -33.86
C GLY A 573 28.72 10.63 -32.50
N PRO A 574 29.16 11.27 -31.40
CA PRO A 574 28.89 10.80 -30.05
C PRO A 574 27.39 10.67 -29.73
N GLY A 575 26.53 11.44 -30.40
CA GLY A 575 25.08 11.41 -30.22
C GLY A 575 24.43 10.06 -30.50
N GLY A 576 25.13 9.12 -31.17
CA GLY A 576 24.66 7.73 -31.32
C GLY A 576 24.59 6.93 -30.02
N GLU A 577 25.16 7.45 -28.92
CA GLU A 577 25.03 6.89 -27.57
C GLU A 577 23.75 7.36 -26.84
N LEU A 578 23.07 8.39 -27.34
CA LEU A 578 21.87 8.94 -26.71
C LEU A 578 20.70 7.95 -26.83
N MET A 579 20.17 7.49 -25.70
CA MET A 579 18.98 6.62 -25.72
C MET A 579 17.73 7.41 -26.14
N SER A 580 16.90 6.77 -26.96
CA SER A 580 15.60 7.25 -27.38
C SER A 580 14.47 6.56 -26.60
N MET A 581 13.53 7.35 -26.09
CA MET A 581 12.40 6.86 -25.28
C MET A 581 11.07 7.36 -25.83
N ALA A 582 10.04 6.52 -25.80
CA ALA A 582 8.67 6.91 -26.08
C ALA A 582 7.69 6.12 -25.20
N THR A 583 6.54 6.70 -24.87
CA THR A 583 5.44 5.94 -24.24
C THR A 583 4.66 5.19 -25.32
N ILE A 584 4.83 3.87 -25.35
CA ILE A 584 4.32 2.98 -26.39
C ILE A 584 4.14 1.57 -25.81
N ALA A 585 3.15 0.83 -26.30
CA ALA A 585 2.98 -0.57 -25.93
C ALA A 585 4.15 -1.43 -26.45
N MET A 586 4.72 -2.26 -25.58
CA MET A 586 5.91 -3.08 -25.87
C MET A 586 5.78 -3.93 -27.15
N PRO A 587 4.63 -4.61 -27.42
CA PRO A 587 4.49 -5.36 -28.67
C PRO A 587 4.52 -4.48 -29.92
N ASP A 588 3.95 -3.27 -29.86
CA ASP A 588 3.95 -2.33 -30.99
C ASP A 588 5.35 -1.76 -31.25
N ALA A 589 6.07 -1.43 -30.17
CA ALA A 589 7.45 -0.97 -30.25
C ALA A 589 8.36 -2.04 -30.87
N PHE A 590 8.23 -3.28 -30.41
CA PHE A 590 8.98 -4.41 -30.96
C PHE A 590 8.70 -4.65 -32.45
N ALA A 591 7.44 -4.51 -32.87
CA ALA A 591 7.06 -4.74 -34.26
C ALA A 591 7.42 -3.58 -35.22
N SER A 592 7.38 -2.34 -34.73
CA SER A 592 7.32 -1.15 -35.61
C SER A 592 8.40 -0.11 -35.37
N THR A 593 9.09 -0.14 -34.23
CA THR A 593 10.14 0.84 -33.89
C THR A 593 11.44 0.15 -33.45
N PRO A 594 12.08 -0.68 -34.31
CA PRO A 594 13.26 -1.43 -33.95
C PRO A 594 14.47 -0.58 -33.58
N SER A 595 14.54 0.71 -33.94
CA SER A 595 15.61 1.61 -33.51
C SER A 595 15.37 2.24 -32.13
N LEU A 596 14.14 2.15 -31.56
CA LEU A 596 13.82 2.73 -30.25
C LEU A 596 14.53 1.97 -29.11
N ASP A 597 15.21 2.69 -28.22
CA ASP A 597 15.97 2.08 -27.12
C ASP A 597 15.09 1.72 -25.91
N ILE A 598 14.14 2.61 -25.59
CA ILE A 598 13.34 2.56 -24.36
C ILE A 598 11.84 2.71 -24.67
N PRO A 599 11.13 1.61 -25.00
CA PRO A 599 9.69 1.57 -24.90
C PRO A 599 9.27 1.66 -23.43
N THR A 600 8.43 2.65 -23.13
CA THR A 600 7.82 2.80 -21.81
C THR A 600 6.35 2.46 -21.90
N SER A 601 5.97 1.29 -21.41
CA SER A 601 4.61 0.80 -21.58
C SER A 601 3.74 0.98 -20.36
N THR A 602 2.46 1.27 -20.59
CA THR A 602 1.45 1.24 -19.54
C THR A 602 1.22 -0.20 -19.10
N ILE A 603 0.70 -0.38 -17.89
CA ILE A 603 0.39 -1.69 -17.32
C ILE A 603 -0.94 -2.18 -17.90
N GLY A 604 -0.88 -2.53 -19.18
CA GLY A 604 -1.96 -3.12 -19.94
C GLY A 604 -1.98 -4.64 -19.78
N VAL A 605 -3.19 -5.19 -19.66
CA VAL A 605 -3.44 -6.61 -19.90
C VAL A 605 -3.42 -6.79 -21.43
N GLY A 606 -2.63 -7.72 -21.93
CA GLY A 606 -2.53 -7.99 -23.35
C GLY A 606 -2.03 -9.39 -23.61
N ILE A 607 -2.00 -9.81 -24.87
CA ILE A 607 -1.64 -11.19 -25.24
C ILE A 607 -0.25 -11.54 -24.68
N THR A 608 -0.21 -12.40 -23.68
CA THR A 608 0.99 -12.70 -22.89
C THR A 608 2.16 -13.12 -23.75
N SER A 609 1.94 -14.02 -24.73
CA SER A 609 3.00 -14.47 -25.63
C SER A 609 3.55 -13.36 -26.52
N ALA A 610 2.74 -12.35 -26.88
CA ALA A 610 3.23 -11.20 -27.64
C ALA A 610 4.13 -10.31 -26.79
N TRP A 611 3.74 -10.08 -25.54
CA TRP A 611 4.53 -9.33 -24.56
C TRP A 611 5.83 -10.03 -24.19
N GLU A 612 5.77 -11.31 -23.82
CA GLU A 612 6.96 -12.10 -23.46
C GLU A 612 7.97 -12.12 -24.59
N ASN A 613 7.53 -12.40 -25.82
CA ASN A 613 8.42 -12.38 -26.98
C ASN A 613 9.06 -11.00 -27.21
N ALA A 614 8.32 -9.91 -27.03
CA ALA A 614 8.81 -8.55 -27.22
C ALA A 614 9.81 -8.16 -26.13
N VAL A 615 9.48 -8.42 -24.86
CA VAL A 615 10.34 -8.14 -23.70
C VAL A 615 11.62 -8.96 -23.74
N ASP A 616 11.53 -10.27 -24.02
CA ASP A 616 12.70 -11.15 -24.14
C ASP A 616 13.65 -10.68 -25.25
N ALA A 617 13.08 -10.23 -26.39
CA ALA A 617 13.87 -9.70 -27.49
C ALA A 617 14.58 -8.38 -27.14
N PHE A 618 13.98 -7.53 -26.31
CA PHE A 618 14.61 -6.30 -25.82
C PHE A 618 15.67 -6.60 -24.76
N ASN A 619 15.36 -7.44 -23.77
CA ASN A 619 16.30 -7.86 -22.73
C ASN A 619 17.54 -8.58 -23.28
N ALA A 620 17.43 -9.24 -24.45
CA ALA A 620 18.56 -9.85 -25.14
C ALA A 620 19.54 -8.82 -25.77
N GLN A 621 19.19 -7.54 -25.83
CA GLN A 621 19.98 -6.47 -26.44
C GLN A 621 20.54 -5.53 -25.36
N PRO A 622 21.86 -5.55 -25.06
CA PRO A 622 22.44 -4.80 -23.94
C PRO A 622 22.21 -3.28 -23.94
N GLY A 623 21.97 -2.68 -25.11
CA GLY A 623 21.70 -1.25 -25.25
C GLY A 623 20.25 -0.85 -25.00
N LYS A 624 19.32 -1.81 -24.94
CA LYS A 624 17.90 -1.54 -24.81
C LYS A 624 17.43 -1.65 -23.37
N ARG A 625 16.31 -1.01 -23.06
CA ARG A 625 15.68 -1.03 -21.73
C ARG A 625 14.19 -1.27 -21.87
N VAL A 626 13.59 -1.90 -20.88
CA VAL A 626 12.13 -2.06 -20.77
C VAL A 626 11.65 -1.25 -19.58
N TYR A 627 10.85 -0.22 -19.85
CA TYR A 627 10.24 0.60 -18.80
C TYR A 627 8.74 0.33 -18.72
N MET A 628 8.20 0.40 -17.51
CA MET A 628 6.76 0.36 -17.26
C MET A 628 6.32 1.64 -16.55
N TYR A 629 5.06 2.06 -16.72
CA TYR A 629 4.54 3.21 -15.98
C TYR A 629 3.16 3.00 -15.35
N ASN A 630 2.92 3.73 -14.26
CA ASN A 630 1.70 3.76 -13.44
C ASN A 630 1.38 2.44 -12.70
N GLY A 631 0.09 2.07 -12.59
CA GLY A 631 -0.34 0.92 -11.80
C GLY A 631 -1.81 0.57 -12.03
N LYS A 632 -2.13 -0.72 -12.22
CA LYS A 632 -3.51 -1.20 -12.45
C LYS A 632 -3.72 -2.65 -11.99
N ARG A 633 -4.81 -2.93 -11.28
CA ARG A 633 -5.19 -4.30 -10.90
C ARG A 633 -5.89 -5.05 -12.06
N PRO A 634 -5.70 -6.38 -12.19
CA PRO A 634 -4.91 -7.25 -11.30
C PRO A 634 -3.44 -7.34 -11.70
N ALA A 635 -2.99 -6.60 -12.73
CA ALA A 635 -1.65 -6.74 -13.29
C ALA A 635 -0.53 -6.20 -12.36
N ALA A 636 -0.81 -5.15 -11.60
CA ALA A 636 0.07 -4.59 -10.58
C ALA A 636 -0.78 -3.89 -9.50
N GLY A 637 -0.13 -3.31 -8.48
CA GLY A 637 -0.81 -2.34 -7.61
C GLY A 637 -1.11 -1.02 -8.31
N THR A 638 -1.87 -0.14 -7.66
CA THR A 638 -2.36 1.12 -8.24
C THR A 638 -1.95 2.34 -7.43
N LEU A 639 -1.90 3.49 -8.10
CA LEU A 639 -1.67 4.81 -7.47
C LEU A 639 -2.81 5.28 -6.57
N ALA A 640 -3.92 4.53 -6.52
CA ALA A 640 -5.14 4.96 -5.88
C ALA A 640 -4.98 5.08 -4.35
N THR A 641 -5.46 6.18 -3.78
CA THR A 641 -5.43 6.38 -2.31
C THR A 641 -6.14 5.24 -1.57
N GLU A 642 -7.22 4.71 -2.14
CA GLU A 642 -8.00 3.61 -1.57
C GLU A 642 -7.43 2.20 -1.81
N ASP A 643 -6.34 2.06 -2.58
CA ASP A 643 -5.72 0.75 -2.77
C ASP A 643 -5.12 0.22 -1.45
N ASP A 644 -5.03 -1.10 -1.32
CA ASP A 644 -4.35 -1.74 -0.19
C ASP A 644 -2.89 -1.23 -0.14
N GLY A 645 -2.33 -1.00 1.06
CA GLY A 645 -0.99 -0.41 1.15
C GLY A 645 0.11 -1.32 0.58
N VAL A 646 -0.13 -2.62 0.54
CA VAL A 646 0.71 -3.62 -0.15
C VAL A 646 0.74 -3.43 -1.67
N GLY A 647 -0.28 -2.81 -2.29
CA GLY A 647 -0.35 -2.67 -3.76
C GLY A 647 0.90 -2.01 -4.34
N PHE A 648 1.36 -0.91 -3.74
CA PHE A 648 2.55 -0.19 -4.20
C PHE A 648 3.87 -0.92 -3.95
N ARG A 649 3.87 -1.84 -2.99
CA ARG A 649 4.99 -2.77 -2.76
C ARG A 649 5.10 -3.80 -3.90
N VAL A 650 3.97 -4.33 -4.37
CA VAL A 650 3.88 -5.31 -5.48
C VAL A 650 4.47 -4.74 -6.76
N THR A 651 4.29 -3.44 -7.01
CA THR A 651 4.88 -2.75 -8.18
C THR A 651 6.40 -2.94 -8.25
N ALA A 652 7.12 -2.73 -7.14
CA ALA A 652 8.57 -2.92 -7.12
C ALA A 652 8.97 -4.41 -7.24
N TRP A 653 8.25 -5.32 -6.60
CA TRP A 653 8.48 -6.76 -6.77
C TRP A 653 8.25 -7.23 -8.21
N SER A 654 7.27 -6.65 -8.90
CA SER A 654 7.01 -6.91 -10.31
C SER A 654 8.18 -6.47 -11.18
N GLN A 655 8.82 -5.35 -10.83
CA GLN A 655 10.04 -4.87 -11.49
C GLN A 655 11.16 -5.91 -11.43
N PHE A 656 11.41 -6.48 -10.25
CA PHE A 656 12.39 -7.56 -10.07
C PHE A 656 12.01 -8.82 -10.84
N LYS A 657 10.77 -9.31 -10.69
CA LYS A 657 10.30 -10.57 -11.32
C LYS A 657 10.38 -10.51 -12.84
N LYS A 658 10.07 -9.36 -13.43
CA LYS A 658 9.93 -9.18 -14.88
C LYS A 658 11.11 -8.49 -15.55
N ASN A 659 12.20 -8.26 -14.80
CA ASN A 659 13.41 -7.61 -15.29
C ASN A 659 13.09 -6.27 -16.00
N ILE A 660 12.33 -5.41 -15.30
CA ILE A 660 11.99 -4.07 -15.79
C ILE A 660 13.06 -3.11 -15.30
N ASP A 661 13.70 -2.39 -16.21
CA ASP A 661 14.82 -1.52 -15.87
C ASP A 661 14.40 -0.32 -15.02
N ARG A 662 13.20 0.23 -15.27
CA ARG A 662 12.70 1.41 -14.58
C ARG A 662 11.18 1.46 -14.51
N TRP A 663 10.68 1.94 -13.38
CA TRP A 663 9.25 2.23 -13.21
C TRP A 663 8.98 3.74 -13.20
N PHE A 664 8.15 4.19 -14.14
CA PHE A 664 7.82 5.59 -14.35
C PHE A 664 6.46 5.94 -13.71
N ILE A 665 6.38 7.09 -13.05
CA ILE A 665 5.13 7.71 -12.62
C ILE A 665 4.97 9.01 -13.40
N TRP A 666 3.87 9.07 -14.15
CA TRP A 666 3.63 10.11 -15.16
C TRP A 666 3.60 11.53 -14.60
N GLU A 667 3.20 11.70 -13.34
CA GLU A 667 3.16 12.99 -12.65
C GLU A 667 3.07 12.77 -11.14
N SER A 668 3.63 13.69 -10.35
CA SER A 668 3.64 13.61 -8.88
C SER A 668 3.16 14.86 -8.17
N THR A 669 2.98 15.95 -8.91
CA THR A 669 2.51 17.25 -8.41
C THR A 669 1.40 17.81 -9.27
N TYR A 670 0.50 16.94 -9.76
CA TYR A 670 -0.64 17.28 -10.59
C TYR A 670 -1.73 18.02 -9.80
N TYR A 671 -1.44 19.27 -9.46
CA TYR A 671 -2.29 20.06 -8.58
C TYR A 671 -3.41 20.77 -9.34
N PHE A 672 -3.29 20.83 -10.67
CA PHE A 672 -4.29 21.41 -11.55
C PHE A 672 -4.75 20.37 -12.57
N ASP A 673 -6.03 20.01 -12.53
CA ASP A 673 -6.62 18.91 -13.32
C ASP A 673 -6.89 19.30 -14.79
N GLN A 674 -5.88 19.86 -15.44
CA GLN A 674 -5.97 20.53 -16.74
C GLN A 674 -6.19 19.60 -17.94
N GLN A 675 -5.73 18.35 -17.87
CA GLN A 675 -5.85 17.32 -18.91
C GLN A 675 -7.20 16.57 -18.88
N ALA A 676 -8.03 16.78 -17.85
CA ALA A 676 -9.37 16.19 -17.79
C ALA A 676 -10.44 17.28 -17.70
N CYS A 677 -11.27 17.28 -16.66
CA CYS A 677 -12.42 18.19 -16.54
C CYS A 677 -12.12 19.55 -15.90
N GLY A 678 -10.86 19.85 -15.56
CA GLY A 678 -10.38 21.21 -15.34
C GLY A 678 -10.90 21.90 -14.07
N ASP A 679 -10.14 21.82 -12.98
CA ASP A 679 -10.06 22.87 -11.95
C ASP A 679 -8.81 22.67 -11.07
N ARG A 680 -8.44 23.69 -10.29
CA ARG A 680 -7.50 23.50 -9.19
C ARG A 680 -8.14 22.58 -8.15
N VAL A 681 -7.38 21.61 -7.66
CA VAL A 681 -7.87 20.65 -6.66
C VAL A 681 -7.47 21.12 -5.26
N ASN A 682 -8.41 21.13 -4.32
CA ASN A 682 -8.06 21.24 -2.90
C ASN A 682 -7.59 19.87 -2.40
N LEU A 683 -6.28 19.65 -2.46
CA LEU A 683 -5.62 18.37 -2.20
C LEU A 683 -5.73 17.92 -0.73
N PHE A 684 -6.07 18.86 0.15
CA PHE A 684 -6.29 18.62 1.57
C PHE A 684 -7.74 18.25 1.90
N ALA A 685 -8.66 18.38 0.94
CA ALA A 685 -10.09 18.14 1.12
C ALA A 685 -10.67 17.11 0.13
N SER A 686 -9.96 16.79 -0.97
CA SER A 686 -10.42 15.88 -2.01
C SER A 686 -9.41 14.78 -2.27
N ALA A 687 -9.85 13.52 -2.24
CA ALA A 687 -9.06 12.39 -2.71
C ALA A 687 -8.95 12.35 -4.23
N LYS A 688 -10.01 12.75 -4.95
CA LYS A 688 -10.03 12.87 -6.41
C LYS A 688 -9.05 13.94 -6.85
N THR A 689 -8.02 13.53 -7.59
CA THR A 689 -6.94 14.40 -8.10
C THR A 689 -6.88 14.43 -9.63
N PHE A 690 -7.43 13.41 -10.30
CA PHE A 690 -7.49 13.34 -11.75
C PHE A 690 -8.89 12.96 -12.25
N GLY A 691 -9.28 13.47 -13.42
CA GLY A 691 -10.51 13.08 -14.10
C GLY A 691 -11.73 13.96 -13.81
N CYS A 692 -12.92 13.46 -14.10
CA CYS A 692 -14.18 14.21 -13.94
C CYS A 692 -14.98 13.67 -12.75
N ASP A 693 -15.61 14.56 -11.98
CA ASP A 693 -16.63 14.23 -10.96
C ASP A 693 -17.94 14.89 -11.36
N ASP A 694 -18.53 14.41 -12.46
CA ASP A 694 -19.68 15.05 -13.12
C ASP A 694 -20.97 14.22 -13.04
N HIS A 695 -20.90 12.97 -12.59
CA HIS A 695 -22.07 12.13 -12.35
C HIS A 695 -21.85 11.11 -11.23
N PHE A 696 -22.93 10.41 -10.88
CA PHE A 696 -22.92 9.32 -9.92
C PHE A 696 -23.31 8.03 -10.65
N ASP A 697 -22.50 7.00 -10.50
CA ASP A 697 -22.76 5.65 -10.98
C ASP A 697 -23.14 4.77 -9.80
N ASP A 698 -24.24 4.02 -9.93
CA ASP A 698 -24.78 3.21 -8.82
C ASP A 698 -23.78 2.17 -8.32
N VAL A 699 -22.80 1.74 -9.13
CA VAL A 699 -21.78 0.74 -8.73
C VAL A 699 -20.51 1.41 -8.18
N ARG A 700 -20.09 2.51 -8.80
CA ARG A 700 -18.79 3.14 -8.53
C ARG A 700 -18.85 4.31 -7.56
N GLY A 701 -20.02 4.85 -7.27
CA GLY A 701 -20.16 6.10 -6.52
C GLY A 701 -19.97 7.31 -7.44
N ARG A 702 -19.34 8.37 -6.91
CA ARG A 702 -18.95 9.54 -7.70
C ARG A 702 -17.92 9.17 -8.76
N THR A 703 -18.16 9.55 -10.01
CA THR A 703 -17.28 9.19 -11.11
C THR A 703 -17.47 10.12 -12.31
N GLY A 704 -16.74 9.84 -13.39
CA GLY A 704 -16.63 10.63 -14.60
C GLY A 704 -15.46 10.12 -15.44
N PHE A 705 -15.22 10.77 -16.58
CA PHE A 705 -14.07 10.43 -17.41
C PHE A 705 -12.77 10.47 -16.59
N ASN A 706 -12.03 9.36 -16.54
CA ASN A 706 -10.75 9.23 -15.85
C ASN A 706 -10.74 9.46 -14.33
N TYR A 707 -11.91 9.48 -13.66
CA TYR A 707 -12.01 9.73 -12.21
C TYR A 707 -11.03 8.88 -11.41
N THR A 708 -10.07 9.49 -10.72
CA THR A 708 -9.07 8.74 -9.95
C THR A 708 -8.68 9.49 -8.69
N ASN A 709 -8.59 8.76 -7.58
CA ASN A 709 -8.15 9.30 -6.30
C ASN A 709 -6.62 9.19 -6.17
N GLY A 710 -5.94 10.29 -5.86
CA GLY A 710 -4.50 10.34 -5.63
C GLY A 710 -3.61 10.26 -6.87
N ASP A 711 -4.11 9.88 -8.05
CA ASP A 711 -3.32 9.86 -9.29
C ASP A 711 -2.77 11.23 -9.65
N GLY A 712 -1.55 11.26 -10.18
CA GLY A 712 -0.78 12.48 -10.43
C GLY A 712 -0.26 13.19 -9.17
N VAL A 713 -0.56 12.71 -7.95
CA VAL A 713 -0.15 13.34 -6.69
C VAL A 713 0.52 12.33 -5.78
N LEU A 714 1.84 12.43 -5.61
CA LEU A 714 2.61 11.70 -4.60
C LEU A 714 3.23 12.63 -3.55
N PHE A 715 3.44 13.89 -3.93
CA PHE A 715 3.83 14.97 -3.03
C PHE A 715 2.63 15.89 -2.84
N TYR A 716 2.28 16.18 -1.60
CA TYR A 716 1.30 17.21 -1.26
C TYR A 716 2.03 18.55 -1.05
N PRO A 717 1.44 19.68 -1.44
CA PRO A 717 2.09 20.97 -1.25
C PRO A 717 2.07 21.34 0.23
N GLY A 718 3.25 21.49 0.85
CA GLY A 718 3.34 21.90 2.24
C GLY A 718 2.82 23.31 2.50
N THR A 719 3.00 24.20 1.53
CA THR A 719 2.39 25.53 1.46
C THR A 719 1.45 25.57 0.26
N ASP A 720 0.23 26.05 0.46
CA ASP A 720 -0.78 26.17 -0.61
C ASP A 720 -1.40 27.57 -0.59
N THR A 721 -0.95 28.43 -1.50
CA THR A 721 -1.45 29.80 -1.67
C THR A 721 -2.82 29.86 -2.35
N ILE A 722 -3.28 28.76 -2.95
CA ILE A 722 -4.60 28.66 -3.60
C ILE A 722 -5.67 28.30 -2.57
N TYR A 723 -5.37 27.38 -1.64
CA TYR A 723 -6.24 27.00 -0.52
C TYR A 723 -5.56 27.23 0.84
N PRO A 724 -5.23 28.48 1.18
CA PRO A 724 -4.41 28.79 2.36
C PRO A 724 -5.04 28.39 3.70
N GLN A 725 -6.37 28.25 3.75
CA GLN A 725 -7.07 27.83 4.97
C GLN A 725 -6.83 26.37 5.35
N ASP A 726 -6.44 25.52 4.39
CA ASP A 726 -6.21 24.09 4.61
C ASP A 726 -4.72 23.73 4.64
N SER A 727 -3.85 24.72 4.38
CA SER A 727 -2.40 24.56 4.27
C SER A 727 -1.71 24.49 5.63
N TYR A 728 -0.65 23.68 5.71
CA TYR A 728 0.22 23.59 6.89
C TYR A 728 1.35 24.62 6.91
N ASN A 729 1.60 25.30 5.78
CA ASN A 729 2.72 26.25 5.60
C ASN A 729 4.10 25.61 5.88
N VAL A 730 4.26 24.34 5.46
CA VAL A 730 5.57 23.69 5.39
C VAL A 730 6.29 24.21 4.15
N ALA A 731 7.56 24.60 4.28
CA ALA A 731 8.32 25.25 3.21
C ALA A 731 8.82 24.28 2.11
N GLY A 732 8.18 23.13 1.93
CA GLY A 732 8.54 22.12 0.93
C GLY A 732 7.44 21.06 0.85
N PRO A 733 7.65 19.93 0.16
CA PRO A 733 6.60 18.93 -0.02
C PRO A 733 6.30 18.16 1.26
N ILE A 734 5.08 17.64 1.32
CA ILE A 734 4.60 16.66 2.30
C ILE A 734 4.47 15.31 1.59
N ALA A 735 5.04 14.24 2.16
CA ALA A 735 4.97 12.91 1.56
C ALA A 735 3.55 12.32 1.63
N SER A 736 3.17 11.55 0.61
CA SER A 736 2.04 10.63 0.71
C SER A 736 2.43 9.33 1.41
N LEU A 737 1.44 8.63 1.98
CA LEU A 737 1.61 7.28 2.50
C LEU A 737 1.97 6.32 1.37
N ARG A 738 1.37 6.51 0.19
CA ARG A 738 1.71 5.75 -1.03
C ARG A 738 3.19 5.81 -1.36
N LEU A 739 3.81 7.00 -1.28
CA LEU A 739 5.24 7.17 -1.52
C LEU A 739 6.09 6.34 -0.53
N LYS A 740 5.73 6.31 0.76
CA LYS A 740 6.42 5.48 1.76
C LYS A 740 6.26 3.99 1.54
N LEU A 741 5.07 3.56 1.12
CA LEU A 741 4.79 2.16 0.81
C LEU A 741 5.54 1.69 -0.46
N TRP A 742 5.72 2.58 -1.43
CA TRP A 742 6.55 2.27 -2.59
C TRP A 742 8.04 2.21 -2.25
N ARG A 743 8.54 3.12 -1.38
CA ARG A 743 9.91 3.03 -0.80
C ARG A 743 10.15 1.66 -0.17
N ARG A 744 9.19 1.12 0.59
CA ARG A 744 9.29 -0.22 1.17
C ARG A 744 9.50 -1.29 0.09
N GLY A 745 8.73 -1.25 -0.99
CA GLY A 745 8.92 -2.14 -2.14
C GLY A 745 10.26 -1.97 -2.84
N ILE A 746 10.75 -0.74 -3.03
CA ILE A 746 12.07 -0.47 -3.64
C ILE A 746 13.19 -1.07 -2.77
N GLN A 747 13.09 -0.88 -1.44
CA GLN A 747 14.03 -1.48 -0.49
C GLN A 747 13.95 -3.00 -0.50
N ASP A 748 12.76 -3.61 -0.61
CA ASP A 748 12.65 -5.07 -0.76
C ASP A 748 13.38 -5.59 -2.00
N VAL A 749 13.40 -4.82 -3.10
CA VAL A 749 14.15 -5.23 -4.30
C VAL A 749 15.66 -5.22 -4.05
N ASP A 750 16.17 -4.37 -3.16
CA ASP A 750 17.56 -4.49 -2.70
C ASP A 750 17.78 -5.78 -1.92
N TYR A 751 16.86 -6.16 -1.03
CA TYR A 751 16.91 -7.46 -0.34
C TYR A 751 16.89 -8.62 -1.34
N LEU A 752 15.96 -8.61 -2.30
CA LEU A 752 15.84 -9.63 -3.35
C LEU A 752 17.14 -9.74 -4.17
N THR A 753 17.72 -8.60 -4.56
CA THR A 753 18.94 -8.56 -5.37
C THR A 753 20.14 -9.12 -4.59
N MET A 754 20.31 -8.69 -3.33
CA MET A 754 21.39 -9.18 -2.47
C MET A 754 21.21 -10.66 -2.11
N ALA A 755 19.99 -11.10 -1.80
CA ALA A 755 19.68 -12.50 -1.49
C ALA A 755 19.86 -13.38 -2.74
N ALA A 756 19.47 -12.92 -3.93
CA ALA A 756 19.62 -13.68 -5.18
C ALA A 756 21.09 -13.89 -5.55
N ALA A 757 21.99 -12.99 -5.13
CA ALA A 757 23.43 -13.20 -5.27
C ALA A 757 23.97 -14.34 -4.39
N LYS A 758 23.23 -14.75 -3.35
CA LYS A 758 23.56 -15.85 -2.43
C LYS A 758 22.84 -17.14 -2.79
N ASP A 759 21.51 -17.09 -2.90
CA ASP A 759 20.66 -18.22 -3.29
C ASP A 759 19.62 -17.78 -4.33
N PRO A 760 19.98 -17.76 -5.62
CA PRO A 760 19.05 -17.35 -6.68
C PRO A 760 17.87 -18.30 -6.82
N THR A 761 18.03 -19.57 -6.44
CA THR A 761 16.97 -20.58 -6.58
C THR A 761 15.88 -20.33 -5.54
N ARG A 762 16.25 -20.14 -4.27
CA ARG A 762 15.26 -19.87 -3.22
C ARG A 762 14.59 -18.51 -3.42
N VAL A 763 15.34 -17.47 -3.81
CA VAL A 763 14.74 -16.16 -4.08
C VAL A 763 13.73 -16.23 -5.22
N GLN A 764 14.02 -16.98 -6.30
CA GLN A 764 13.05 -17.19 -7.37
C GLN A 764 11.77 -17.90 -6.87
N GLN A 765 11.88 -18.85 -5.94
CA GLN A 765 10.72 -19.49 -5.31
C GLN A 765 9.92 -18.49 -4.48
N ILE A 766 10.57 -17.72 -3.61
CA ILE A 766 9.92 -16.68 -2.80
C ILE A 766 9.15 -15.70 -3.70
N VAL A 767 9.78 -15.19 -4.77
CA VAL A 767 9.12 -14.28 -5.72
C VAL A 767 7.89 -14.92 -6.36
N ASN A 768 7.97 -16.18 -6.77
CA ASN A 768 6.83 -16.89 -7.37
C ASN A 768 5.72 -17.23 -6.36
N GLU A 769 6.06 -17.40 -5.07
CA GLU A 769 5.11 -17.57 -3.98
C GLU A 769 4.39 -16.25 -3.65
N MET A 770 5.13 -15.14 -3.62
CA MET A 770 4.62 -13.81 -3.25
C MET A 770 3.78 -13.15 -4.34
N ILE A 771 4.25 -13.23 -5.59
CA ILE A 771 3.58 -12.63 -6.76
C ILE A 771 3.50 -13.62 -7.93
N PRO A 772 2.64 -14.66 -7.85
CA PRO A 772 2.53 -15.72 -8.86
C PRO A 772 2.22 -15.22 -10.28
N LYS A 773 1.37 -14.21 -10.43
CA LYS A 773 1.04 -13.56 -11.72
C LYS A 773 1.08 -12.04 -11.64
N VAL A 774 1.76 -11.38 -12.55
CA VAL A 774 1.85 -9.92 -12.66
C VAL A 774 1.98 -9.48 -14.11
N LEU A 775 1.63 -8.23 -14.37
CA LEU A 775 1.74 -7.57 -15.66
C LEU A 775 1.07 -8.37 -16.77
N TRP A 776 1.80 -8.63 -17.85
CA TRP A 776 1.32 -9.36 -19.01
C TRP A 776 1.09 -10.86 -18.75
N GLU A 777 1.30 -11.39 -17.54
CA GLU A 777 0.82 -12.74 -17.16
C GLU A 777 -0.71 -12.80 -17.01
N TYR A 778 -1.35 -11.63 -16.97
CA TYR A 778 -2.76 -11.45 -17.25
C TYR A 778 -2.88 -11.00 -18.71
N GLY A 779 -3.66 -11.71 -19.52
CA GLY A 779 -3.60 -11.47 -20.97
C GLY A 779 -4.85 -11.63 -21.80
N VAL A 780 -5.79 -12.52 -21.46
CA VAL A 780 -6.96 -12.77 -22.33
C VAL A 780 -8.24 -13.02 -21.55
N ASP A 781 -9.38 -12.80 -22.20
CA ASP A 781 -10.72 -13.09 -21.64
C ASP A 781 -11.16 -14.55 -21.87
N ASN A 782 -10.27 -15.41 -22.37
CA ASN A 782 -10.55 -16.82 -22.59
C ASN A 782 -10.41 -17.62 -21.27
N PRO A 783 -11.48 -18.19 -20.70
CA PRO A 783 -11.47 -18.80 -19.37
C PRO A 783 -10.64 -20.09 -19.24
N ILE A 784 -10.27 -20.72 -20.35
CA ILE A 784 -9.39 -21.90 -20.33
C ILE A 784 -7.91 -21.55 -20.56
N ASP A 785 -7.62 -20.28 -20.84
CA ASP A 785 -6.25 -19.82 -21.06
C ASP A 785 -5.54 -19.59 -19.71
N PRO A 786 -4.28 -20.04 -19.53
CA PRO A 786 -3.54 -19.77 -18.30
C PRO A 786 -3.40 -18.29 -17.97
N THR A 787 -3.56 -17.39 -18.94
CA THR A 787 -3.45 -15.93 -18.77
C THR A 787 -4.82 -15.28 -18.66
N TYR A 788 -5.85 -16.04 -18.25
CA TYR A 788 -7.20 -15.52 -18.02
C TYR A 788 -7.17 -14.34 -17.03
N VAL A 789 -7.72 -13.19 -17.43
CA VAL A 789 -7.66 -11.94 -16.64
C VAL A 789 -8.65 -11.90 -15.48
N HIS A 790 -9.78 -12.58 -15.62
CA HIS A 790 -10.88 -12.56 -14.66
C HIS A 790 -10.63 -13.56 -13.54
N THR A 791 -9.61 -13.32 -12.73
CA THR A 791 -9.25 -14.07 -11.50
C THR A 791 -9.12 -13.11 -10.33
N ASP A 792 -8.93 -13.63 -9.11
CA ASP A 792 -8.42 -12.77 -8.04
C ASP A 792 -7.00 -12.26 -8.38
N ILE A 793 -6.59 -11.17 -7.70
CA ILE A 793 -5.18 -10.77 -7.67
C ILE A 793 -4.33 -11.95 -7.20
N SER A 794 -3.12 -12.07 -7.74
CA SER A 794 -2.29 -13.25 -7.45
C SER A 794 -1.54 -13.17 -6.11
N TRP A 795 -1.43 -11.97 -5.54
CA TRP A 795 -0.66 -11.71 -4.34
C TRP A 795 -1.55 -11.59 -3.10
N SER A 796 -0.96 -11.86 -1.93
CA SER A 796 -1.61 -11.64 -0.65
C SER A 796 -1.73 -10.16 -0.33
N THR A 797 -2.88 -9.72 0.16
CA THR A 797 -3.06 -8.39 0.77
C THR A 797 -2.76 -8.38 2.27
N ASN A 798 -2.38 -9.51 2.87
CA ASN A 798 -1.98 -9.59 4.27
C ASN A 798 -0.51 -9.17 4.43
N PRO A 799 -0.23 -8.03 5.11
CA PRO A 799 1.13 -7.56 5.39
C PRO A 799 2.09 -8.58 6.00
N ASP A 800 1.63 -9.42 6.92
CA ASP A 800 2.49 -10.30 7.71
C ASP A 800 3.17 -11.36 6.84
N ILE A 801 2.53 -11.76 5.74
CA ILE A 801 3.11 -12.67 4.76
C ILE A 801 4.32 -12.01 4.07
N TRP A 802 4.23 -10.71 3.79
CA TRP A 802 5.33 -9.96 3.19
C TRP A 802 6.47 -9.70 4.17
N GLU A 803 6.17 -9.43 5.44
CA GLU A 803 7.21 -9.30 6.46
C GLU A 803 7.91 -10.62 6.74
N THR A 804 7.19 -11.75 6.68
CA THR A 804 7.79 -13.09 6.77
C THR A 804 8.75 -13.34 5.60
N ALA A 805 8.32 -13.09 4.36
CA ALA A 805 9.19 -13.24 3.18
C ALA A 805 10.42 -12.33 3.27
N ARG A 806 10.24 -11.10 3.73
CA ARG A 806 11.33 -10.14 3.91
C ARG A 806 12.33 -10.58 4.97
N ALA A 807 11.87 -11.16 6.08
CA ALA A 807 12.74 -11.73 7.10
C ALA A 807 13.56 -12.90 6.55
N GLU A 808 12.93 -13.78 5.77
CA GLU A 808 13.63 -14.88 5.09
C GLU A 808 14.72 -14.38 4.13
N LEU A 809 14.43 -13.33 3.34
CA LEU A 809 15.44 -12.69 2.48
C LEU A 809 16.62 -12.15 3.27
N ALA A 810 16.37 -11.53 4.43
CA ALA A 810 17.42 -11.04 5.33
C ALA A 810 18.29 -12.19 5.84
N ASP A 811 17.68 -13.32 6.22
CA ASP A 811 18.38 -14.51 6.68
C ASP A 811 19.27 -15.12 5.58
N ILE A 812 18.80 -15.16 4.33
CA ILE A 812 19.59 -15.61 3.16
C ILE A 812 20.82 -14.72 2.94
N ILE A 813 20.69 -13.40 3.08
CA ILE A 813 21.80 -12.45 2.90
C ILE A 813 22.90 -12.69 3.94
N GLU A 814 22.51 -12.94 5.19
CA GLU A 814 23.43 -13.12 6.32
C GLU A 814 23.99 -14.54 6.44
N ALA A 815 23.43 -15.51 5.72
CA ALA A 815 23.96 -16.87 5.67
C ALA A 815 25.43 -16.88 5.17
N GLU A 816 26.28 -17.60 5.91
CA GLU A 816 27.73 -17.72 5.68
C GLU A 816 28.09 -18.53 4.43
#